data_AF-A0A8C0H3I1-F1
#
_entry.id   AF-A0A8C0H3I1-F1
#
_cell.length_a   1.000
_cell.length_b   1.000
_cell.length_c   1.000
_cell.angle_alpha   90.00
_cell.angle_beta   90.00
_cell.angle_gamma   90.00
#
_symmetry.space_group_name_H-M   'P 1'
#
loop_
_entity.id
_entity.type
_entity.pdbx_description
1 polymer ?
#
loop_
_entity_poly.entity_id
_entity_poly.type
_entity_poly.pdbx_seq_one_letter_code
_entity_poly.pdbx_strand_id
1 'polypeptide(L)'
;ELGCHCWHIYFFFSGSFAIHLRAADNITVTIKPGSSVPPLKYCKICTGQICKSELRITAAVKEDISFKCETPEKYLVMEIKKNIDCMSGLCPFGDVHLQPSGLPRLNRTYIWDVKANKKVGLELKFSTPWLRQIGPTDTCPDLITYSISSSIDTTKVNIGTFCRNGSVSRVKVQGGVVMALQLPWNSDLTTSGFNIANRSSIKRLCIIESTFKGEMSATLMSANYPLGFPEDELMTWQFVVPSNLRSSVIFRNYSLSNCERKEERVEYYLPAVYSSPEVLKLSDKQPANIPGNFSLSLQGCDHDDQNPGILSLLFQIVVQHPQNEENVTYLIDLRKERDISITIQPKSPHSGRPLQFEPECLICKDLRTCERNVTLTSGNTYDIFFLCYDLEHLRITAEKTIACWDLRYCQKKIYDLTVPRTISQLPVRLDKFTWKLLAPEEISVEISSPSLKLQQHIQEQRCNKSYSYGIVSTTQGKALNLGIFCPGGSIEKIQMRDNITISLKTFGRGFLNDSLNQDLKMSFVPFIKEECIFTVTPDPKAQVYLQTPNWFEGLPPYISVSWNITVPNKQVARLAFLKERMDITCETGRAYVNIKEQKPKAEETVRREDELLSEPLLMYHHFWVNISNCKPVNTKQLSLQFWVTFVSQKTDLSLIIAVVVGVAGAGSHLLIFLFYNRKKESQNPEVGTYNANISTQMPGRHGLFKRRRQDNDSHVYAVIDDAMIYGDLLKTFNGSVNPEVDVYRPFDGPMGDTPPTPPPISFKKATTISNSEELPFCPERDSEPYTFAHSFVWNTGDSGE
;
A
#
# COMPACT_ATOMS: atom_id res chain seq x y z
N GLU A 1 31.45 23.00 -76.15
CA GLU A 1 31.43 24.48 -76.20
C GLU A 1 30.01 24.99 -76.37
N LEU A 2 29.81 26.31 -76.32
CA LEU A 2 28.52 27.02 -76.48
C LEU A 2 27.51 26.79 -75.34
N GLY A 3 27.68 27.54 -74.26
CA GLY A 3 26.67 27.71 -73.22
C GLY A 3 25.74 28.89 -73.51
N CYS A 4 24.46 28.76 -73.15
CA CYS A 4 23.53 29.88 -73.10
C CYS A 4 23.57 30.55 -71.72
N HIS A 5 24.21 31.72 -71.64
CA HIS A 5 24.11 32.59 -70.46
C HIS A 5 22.70 33.20 -70.39
N CYS A 6 21.85 32.66 -69.52
CA CYS A 6 20.61 33.33 -69.14
C CYS A 6 20.95 34.49 -68.18
N TRP A 7 20.86 35.73 -68.68
CA TRP A 7 21.06 36.92 -67.86
C TRP A 7 19.89 37.10 -66.90
N HIS A 8 20.04 36.65 -65.65
CA HIS A 8 19.15 37.07 -64.57
C HIS A 8 19.39 38.55 -64.25
N ILE A 9 18.55 39.42 -64.82
CA ILE A 9 18.42 40.80 -64.40
C ILE A 9 17.88 40.81 -62.97
N TYR A 10 18.76 41.02 -61.99
CA TYR A 10 18.37 41.26 -60.61
C TYR A 10 17.70 42.64 -60.51
N PHE A 11 16.38 42.66 -60.38
CA PHE A 11 15.65 43.86 -59.98
C PHE A 11 16.05 44.23 -58.54
N PHE A 12 16.68 45.40 -58.37
CA PHE A 12 17.05 45.94 -57.07
C PHE A 12 15.82 46.26 -56.22
N PHE A 13 15.52 45.42 -55.23
CA PHE A 13 14.53 45.74 -54.19
C PHE A 13 15.13 46.64 -53.10
N SER A 14 15.40 47.90 -53.45
CA SER A 14 15.58 48.97 -52.46
C SER A 14 14.22 49.36 -51.86
N GLY A 15 13.69 48.47 -51.00
CA GLY A 15 12.39 48.63 -50.35
C GLY A 15 12.39 49.78 -49.33
N SER A 16 11.47 50.73 -49.52
CA SER A 16 11.15 51.76 -48.53
C SER A 16 10.04 51.24 -47.60
N PHE A 17 10.20 51.39 -46.30
CA PHE A 17 9.25 50.95 -45.28
C PHE A 17 8.65 52.16 -44.54
N ALA A 18 7.33 52.25 -44.52
CA ALA A 18 6.60 53.28 -43.78
C ALA A 18 6.22 52.77 -42.38
N ILE A 19 6.83 53.30 -41.33
CA ILE A 19 6.47 52.99 -39.94
C ILE A 19 5.60 54.13 -39.40
N HIS A 20 4.38 53.81 -38.96
CA HIS A 20 3.40 54.76 -38.44
C HIS A 20 2.96 54.37 -37.03
N LEU A 21 3.33 55.18 -36.02
CA LEU A 21 2.96 54.95 -34.62
C LEU A 21 1.83 55.90 -34.21
N ARG A 22 0.67 55.38 -33.76
CA ARG A 22 -0.42 56.24 -33.28
C ARG A 22 -0.07 56.81 -31.91
N ALA A 23 -0.53 58.03 -31.64
CA ALA A 23 -0.32 58.69 -30.34
C ALA A 23 -0.84 57.84 -29.15
N ALA A 24 -1.98 57.17 -29.33
CA ALA A 24 -2.66 56.38 -28.31
C ALA A 24 -1.93 55.06 -27.92
N ASP A 25 -1.00 54.57 -28.75
CA ASP A 25 -0.45 53.21 -28.55
C ASP A 25 0.68 53.16 -27.50
N ASN A 26 1.29 54.32 -27.15
CA ASN A 26 2.45 54.45 -26.26
C ASN A 26 3.62 53.51 -26.60
N ILE A 27 3.88 53.35 -27.91
CA ILE A 27 4.96 52.52 -28.47
C ILE A 27 6.17 53.40 -28.82
N THR A 28 7.35 52.88 -28.55
CA THR A 28 8.63 53.36 -29.12
C THR A 28 9.25 52.22 -29.93
N VAL A 29 9.70 52.51 -31.16
CA VAL A 29 10.46 51.58 -32.00
C VAL A 29 11.89 52.09 -32.12
N THR A 30 12.86 51.26 -31.78
CA THR A 30 14.30 51.55 -31.93
C THR A 30 14.92 50.53 -32.87
N ILE A 31 15.61 50.99 -33.91
CA ILE A 31 16.40 50.16 -34.82
C ILE A 31 17.87 50.53 -34.60
N LYS A 32 18.70 49.55 -34.20
CA LYS A 32 20.10 49.76 -33.82
C LYS A 32 21.00 48.61 -34.29
N PRO A 33 22.33 48.76 -34.31
CA PRO A 33 23.23 47.67 -34.66
C PRO A 33 23.15 46.51 -33.65
N GLY A 34 23.32 45.28 -34.13
CA GLY A 34 23.39 44.10 -33.28
C GLY A 34 24.69 44.04 -32.45
N SER A 35 24.60 43.56 -31.21
CA SER A 35 25.70 43.58 -30.22
C SER A 35 26.98 42.82 -30.61
N SER A 36 26.91 41.98 -31.65
CA SER A 36 28.02 41.13 -32.14
C SER A 36 28.70 41.66 -33.41
N VAL A 37 28.34 42.85 -33.90
CA VAL A 37 28.81 43.40 -35.18
C VAL A 37 30.00 44.35 -34.98
N PRO A 38 31.19 44.11 -35.59
CA PRO A 38 32.34 45.00 -35.48
C PRO A 38 32.11 46.38 -36.13
N PRO A 39 32.73 47.48 -35.62
CA PRO A 39 32.39 48.84 -36.03
C PRO A 39 32.63 49.27 -37.49
N LEU A 40 33.24 48.41 -38.31
CA LEU A 40 33.83 48.79 -39.61
C LEU A 40 32.96 48.43 -40.83
N LYS A 41 31.80 47.78 -40.65
CA LYS A 41 30.81 47.52 -41.71
C LYS A 41 29.36 47.60 -41.20
N TYR A 42 28.88 48.81 -40.91
CA TYR A 42 27.48 49.03 -40.53
C TYR A 42 26.57 49.26 -41.75
N CYS A 43 25.46 48.52 -41.79
CA CYS A 43 24.29 48.90 -42.58
C CYS A 43 23.73 50.23 -42.04
N LYS A 44 23.53 51.23 -42.91
CA LYS A 44 22.98 52.53 -42.50
C LYS A 44 21.48 52.58 -42.73
N ILE A 45 20.76 53.17 -41.78
CA ILE A 45 19.32 53.43 -41.83
C ILE A 45 19.15 54.84 -42.38
N CYS A 46 18.45 55.00 -43.50
CA CYS A 46 18.30 56.29 -44.18
C CYS A 46 16.83 56.74 -44.20
N THR A 47 16.59 57.94 -43.67
CA THR A 47 15.31 58.65 -43.72
C THR A 47 15.46 59.79 -44.72
N GLY A 48 14.89 59.62 -45.91
CA GLY A 48 15.22 60.46 -47.07
C GLY A 48 16.72 60.45 -47.38
N GLN A 49 17.36 61.61 -47.33
CA GLN A 49 18.81 61.76 -47.57
C GLN A 49 19.69 61.53 -46.33
N ILE A 50 19.12 61.58 -45.12
CA ILE A 50 19.88 61.53 -43.87
C ILE A 50 20.03 60.07 -43.43
N CYS A 51 21.28 59.59 -43.33
CA CYS A 51 21.59 58.21 -42.94
C CYS A 51 22.27 58.15 -41.57
N LYS A 52 21.72 57.35 -40.65
CA LYS A 52 22.18 57.14 -39.28
C LYS A 52 22.49 55.65 -39.01
N SER A 53 23.23 55.37 -37.93
CA SER A 53 23.48 54.01 -37.44
C SER A 53 22.36 53.48 -36.53
N GLU A 54 21.66 54.38 -35.86
CA GLU A 54 20.52 54.10 -34.99
C GLU A 54 19.36 55.05 -35.35
N LEU A 55 18.14 54.54 -35.29
CA LEU A 55 16.90 55.30 -35.46
C LEU A 55 15.94 54.96 -34.33
N ARG A 56 15.39 55.99 -33.69
CA ARG A 56 14.36 55.87 -32.65
C ARG A 56 13.11 56.64 -33.08
N ILE A 57 11.99 55.94 -33.16
CA ILE A 57 10.68 56.45 -33.58
C ILE A 57 9.76 56.41 -32.35
N THR A 58 9.20 57.56 -31.99
CA THR A 58 8.27 57.71 -30.87
C THR A 58 6.81 57.75 -31.35
N ALA A 59 5.87 57.60 -30.41
CA ALA A 59 4.44 57.72 -30.70
C ALA A 59 4.10 59.06 -31.41
N ALA A 60 3.06 59.02 -32.26
CA ALA A 60 2.62 60.11 -33.13
C ALA A 60 3.57 60.50 -34.29
N VAL A 61 4.67 59.76 -34.51
CA VAL A 61 5.58 60.00 -35.65
C VAL A 61 5.33 58.97 -36.75
N LYS A 62 5.36 59.44 -38.01
CA LYS A 62 5.48 58.60 -39.21
C LYS A 62 6.88 58.79 -39.79
N GLU A 63 7.61 57.70 -40.01
CA GLU A 63 8.93 57.71 -40.65
C GLU A 63 8.96 56.74 -41.83
N ASP A 64 9.47 57.22 -42.97
CA ASP A 64 9.69 56.41 -44.18
C ASP A 64 11.19 56.08 -44.29
N ILE A 65 11.54 54.81 -44.04
CA ILE A 65 12.93 54.34 -43.86
C ILE A 65 13.40 53.44 -45.00
N SER A 66 14.70 53.50 -45.30
CA SER A 66 15.38 52.61 -46.25
C SER A 66 16.72 52.14 -45.69
N PHE A 67 17.21 50.98 -46.14
CA PHE A 67 18.47 50.40 -45.68
C PHE A 67 19.54 50.47 -46.77
N LYS A 68 20.74 50.97 -46.44
CA LYS A 68 21.92 50.92 -47.33
C LYS A 68 22.76 49.65 -47.09
N CYS A 69 22.14 48.49 -47.27
CA CYS A 69 22.80 47.18 -47.35
C CYS A 69 21.83 46.13 -47.91
N GLU A 70 22.36 45.00 -48.41
CA GLU A 70 21.56 43.91 -48.99
C GLU A 70 20.89 43.01 -47.94
N THR A 71 21.53 42.80 -46.79
CA THR A 71 21.06 41.90 -45.72
C THR A 71 20.96 42.61 -44.37
N PRO A 72 20.04 43.59 -44.21
CA PRO A 72 19.92 44.39 -42.98
C PRO A 72 19.66 43.55 -41.73
N GLU A 73 19.01 42.40 -41.86
CA GLU A 73 18.73 41.44 -40.79
C GLU A 73 19.98 40.83 -40.13
N LYS A 74 21.14 40.88 -40.79
CA LYS A 74 22.43 40.43 -40.23
C LYS A 74 23.14 41.51 -39.40
N TYR A 75 22.74 42.77 -39.55
CA TYR A 75 23.46 43.92 -38.97
C TYR A 75 22.60 44.73 -37.98
N LEU A 76 21.28 44.75 -38.17
CA LEU A 76 20.34 45.59 -37.44
C LEU A 76 19.34 44.73 -36.66
N VAL A 77 19.06 45.15 -35.43
CA VAL A 77 18.03 44.61 -34.56
C VAL A 77 16.98 45.68 -34.26
N MET A 78 15.75 45.26 -34.03
CA MET A 78 14.64 46.16 -33.71
C MET A 78 14.10 45.85 -32.31
N GLU A 79 13.97 46.89 -31.48
CA GLU A 79 13.30 46.84 -30.19
C GLU A 79 12.00 47.64 -30.27
N ILE A 80 10.89 47.01 -29.88
CA ILE A 80 9.55 47.60 -29.88
C ILE A 80 9.07 47.63 -28.43
N LYS A 81 9.18 48.79 -27.77
CA LYS A 81 8.75 48.96 -26.38
C LYS A 81 7.36 49.57 -26.30
N LYS A 82 6.41 48.88 -25.67
CA LYS A 82 5.07 49.37 -25.33
C LYS A 82 4.99 49.55 -23.80
N ASN A 83 4.78 50.77 -23.34
CA ASN A 83 4.60 51.05 -21.91
C ASN A 83 3.10 51.04 -21.57
N ILE A 84 2.71 50.28 -20.56
CA ILE A 84 1.32 50.09 -20.14
C ILE A 84 1.22 50.53 -18.68
N ASP A 85 0.45 51.58 -18.39
CA ASP A 85 0.24 52.05 -17.02
C ASP A 85 -1.14 51.62 -16.49
N CYS A 86 -1.12 50.60 -15.62
CA CYS A 86 -2.29 50.09 -14.90
C CYS A 86 -2.45 50.73 -13.50
N MET A 87 -1.67 51.75 -13.15
CA MET A 87 -1.83 52.52 -11.91
C MET A 87 -2.82 53.68 -12.09
N SER A 88 -2.81 54.31 -13.26
CA SER A 88 -3.62 55.50 -13.57
C SER A 88 -4.64 55.28 -14.72
N GLY A 89 -4.51 54.21 -15.50
CA GLY A 89 -5.38 53.88 -16.63
C GLY A 89 -6.03 52.50 -16.55
N LEU A 90 -6.94 52.23 -17.50
CA LEU A 90 -7.55 50.91 -17.68
C LEU A 90 -6.49 49.90 -18.14
N CYS A 91 -6.21 48.91 -17.30
CA CYS A 91 -5.25 47.86 -17.61
C CYS A 91 -5.79 46.94 -18.74
N PRO A 92 -5.01 46.64 -19.79
CA PRO A 92 -5.48 45.87 -20.93
C PRO A 92 -5.56 44.38 -20.60
N PHE A 93 -6.74 43.92 -20.18
CA PHE A 93 -7.03 42.49 -19.99
C PHE A 93 -7.47 41.84 -21.30
N GLY A 94 -6.97 40.63 -21.55
CA GLY A 94 -7.16 39.91 -22.82
C GLY A 94 -5.86 39.73 -23.60
N ASP A 95 -6.00 39.40 -24.88
CA ASP A 95 -4.89 39.00 -25.75
C ASP A 95 -3.96 40.18 -26.08
N VAL A 96 -2.65 39.95 -25.96
CA VAL A 96 -1.65 40.97 -26.29
C VAL A 96 -1.23 40.82 -27.76
N HIS A 97 -1.59 41.79 -28.59
CA HIS A 97 -1.24 41.78 -30.02
C HIS A 97 0.17 42.31 -30.31
N LEU A 98 0.80 41.77 -31.36
CA LEU A 98 2.06 42.29 -31.89
C LEU A 98 1.79 43.59 -32.68
N GLN A 99 2.19 44.73 -32.11
CA GLN A 99 1.99 46.05 -32.68
C GLN A 99 3.31 46.84 -32.68
N PRO A 100 3.62 47.67 -33.70
CA PRO A 100 2.84 47.88 -34.92
C PRO A 100 2.99 46.70 -35.92
N SER A 101 2.07 46.63 -36.88
CA SER A 101 2.13 45.74 -38.03
C SER A 101 2.94 46.38 -39.18
N GLY A 102 3.35 45.58 -40.18
CA GLY A 102 4.08 46.06 -41.36
C GLY A 102 5.55 46.42 -41.14
N LEU A 103 6.14 45.99 -40.01
CA LEU A 103 7.56 46.23 -39.72
C LEU A 103 8.49 45.49 -40.71
N PRO A 104 9.67 46.05 -41.05
CA PRO A 104 10.68 45.37 -41.85
C PRO A 104 11.14 44.07 -41.19
N ARG A 105 11.58 43.11 -42.03
CA ARG A 105 12.08 41.78 -41.64
C ARG A 105 13.46 41.86 -40.97
N LEU A 106 13.49 42.36 -39.74
CA LEU A 106 14.65 42.34 -38.85
C LEU A 106 14.41 41.39 -37.67
N ASN A 107 15.47 41.04 -36.95
CA ASN A 107 15.32 40.40 -35.64
C ASN A 107 14.61 41.40 -34.71
N ARG A 108 13.47 41.00 -34.15
CA ARG A 108 12.53 41.85 -33.41
C ARG A 108 12.45 41.43 -31.96
N THR A 109 12.56 42.38 -31.05
CA THR A 109 12.29 42.20 -29.62
C THR A 109 11.12 43.07 -29.23
N TYR A 110 9.95 42.47 -29.00
CA TYR A 110 8.80 43.17 -28.41
C TYR A 110 8.96 43.20 -26.89
N ILE A 111 8.76 44.35 -26.26
CA ILE A 111 8.88 44.56 -24.82
C ILE A 111 7.62 45.26 -24.32
N TRP A 112 6.87 44.60 -23.46
CA TRP A 112 5.73 45.18 -22.74
C TRP A 112 6.16 45.47 -21.31
N ASP A 113 6.20 46.76 -20.96
CA ASP A 113 6.54 47.27 -19.64
C ASP A 113 5.24 47.68 -18.94
N VAL A 114 4.70 46.78 -18.12
CA VAL A 114 3.40 46.92 -17.46
C VAL A 114 3.60 47.34 -16.03
N LYS A 115 3.20 48.57 -15.70
CA LYS A 115 3.25 49.11 -14.33
C LYS A 115 1.92 48.87 -13.63
N ALA A 116 1.95 48.25 -12.46
CA ALA A 116 0.77 48.01 -11.64
C ALA A 116 1.10 48.18 -10.15
N ASN A 117 0.08 48.44 -9.34
CA ASN A 117 0.20 48.61 -7.89
C ASN A 117 0.65 47.28 -7.22
N LYS A 118 1.55 47.33 -6.23
CA LYS A 118 1.99 46.15 -5.45
C LYS A 118 0.84 45.38 -4.76
N LYS A 119 -0.33 46.01 -4.61
CA LYS A 119 -1.59 45.40 -4.13
C LYS A 119 -2.38 44.64 -5.21
N VAL A 120 -1.85 44.51 -6.42
CA VAL A 120 -2.48 43.80 -7.56
C VAL A 120 -1.55 42.65 -8.00
N GLY A 121 -2.15 41.51 -8.36
CA GLY A 121 -1.45 40.39 -8.99
C GLY A 121 -1.72 40.36 -10.50
N LEU A 122 -0.69 40.46 -11.32
CA LEU A 122 -0.82 40.28 -12.77
C LEU A 122 -0.65 38.80 -13.13
N GLU A 123 -1.67 38.19 -13.73
CA GLU A 123 -1.66 36.81 -14.21
C GLU A 123 -1.39 36.79 -15.73
N LEU A 124 -0.20 36.34 -16.13
CA LEU A 124 0.12 35.98 -17.50
C LEU A 124 -0.36 34.54 -17.77
N LYS A 125 -1.20 34.37 -18.78
CA LYS A 125 -1.67 33.05 -19.24
C LYS A 125 -1.12 32.78 -20.65
N PHE A 126 -0.68 31.56 -20.88
CA PHE A 126 -0.08 31.15 -22.15
C PHE A 126 -1.02 30.19 -22.88
N SER A 127 -1.30 30.51 -24.15
CA SER A 127 -2.05 29.60 -25.03
C SER A 127 -1.20 28.38 -25.39
N THR A 128 -1.82 27.24 -25.71
CA THR A 128 -1.04 26.07 -26.15
C THR A 128 -0.37 26.33 -27.51
N PRO A 129 0.91 25.96 -27.72
CA PRO A 129 1.78 25.24 -26.79
C PRO A 129 2.33 26.11 -25.65
N TRP A 130 2.22 25.62 -24.42
CA TRP A 130 2.70 26.26 -23.18
C TRP A 130 4.22 26.47 -23.17
N LEU A 131 4.72 27.22 -22.18
CA LEU A 131 6.13 27.59 -22.11
C LEU A 131 7.00 26.54 -21.40
N ARG A 132 8.27 26.46 -21.81
CA ARG A 132 9.34 25.64 -21.20
C ARG A 132 10.44 26.55 -20.69
N GLN A 133 10.69 26.57 -19.38
CA GLN A 133 11.80 27.34 -18.81
C GLN A 133 13.14 26.76 -19.31
N ILE A 134 14.12 27.63 -19.58
CA ILE A 134 15.44 27.24 -20.09
C ILE A 134 16.57 27.94 -19.32
N GLY A 135 17.72 27.28 -19.22
CA GLY A 135 18.90 27.81 -18.54
C GLY A 135 19.64 28.88 -19.35
N PRO A 136 20.64 29.56 -18.76
CA PRO A 136 21.37 30.66 -19.41
C PRO A 136 22.23 30.21 -20.61
N THR A 137 22.58 28.92 -20.68
CA THR A 137 23.35 28.30 -21.78
C THR A 137 22.46 27.75 -22.89
N ASP A 138 21.16 27.65 -22.67
CA ASP A 138 20.22 26.97 -23.56
C ASP A 138 19.64 27.95 -24.58
N THR A 139 19.40 27.46 -25.80
CA THR A 139 18.74 28.24 -26.86
C THR A 139 17.50 27.54 -27.37
N CYS A 140 16.48 28.31 -27.74
CA CYS A 140 15.24 27.76 -28.28
C CYS A 140 15.45 27.21 -29.71
N PRO A 141 14.95 25.99 -30.04
CA PRO A 141 15.13 25.40 -31.37
C PRO A 141 14.56 26.23 -32.52
N ASP A 142 13.55 27.06 -32.24
CA ASP A 142 12.89 27.98 -33.16
C ASP A 142 13.43 29.43 -33.05
N LEU A 143 14.44 29.66 -32.20
CA LEU A 143 14.99 30.98 -31.85
C LEU A 143 13.94 31.98 -31.30
N ILE A 144 12.78 31.50 -30.86
CA ILE A 144 11.72 32.33 -30.28
C ILE A 144 11.77 32.22 -28.77
N THR A 145 12.09 33.34 -28.12
CA THR A 145 12.41 33.37 -26.69
C THR A 145 11.54 34.38 -25.96
N TYR A 146 10.90 33.91 -24.90
CA TYR A 146 10.11 34.71 -23.97
C TYR A 146 10.95 34.98 -22.71
N SER A 147 10.99 36.21 -22.22
CA SER A 147 11.59 36.54 -20.91
C SER A 147 10.57 37.27 -20.05
N ILE A 148 10.44 36.81 -18.82
CA ILE A 148 9.52 37.37 -17.82
C ILE A 148 10.38 37.97 -16.70
N SER A 149 10.17 39.23 -16.39
CA SER A 149 10.81 39.88 -15.25
C SER A 149 9.81 40.67 -14.42
N SER A 150 10.00 40.66 -13.10
CA SER A 150 9.29 41.54 -12.18
C SER A 150 10.19 42.72 -11.77
N SER A 151 9.60 43.73 -11.11
CA SER A 151 10.32 44.84 -10.50
C SER A 151 10.07 44.88 -8.99
N ILE A 152 11.11 44.61 -8.19
CA ILE A 152 11.07 44.80 -6.74
C ILE A 152 11.69 46.17 -6.44
N ASP A 153 10.84 47.11 -6.05
CA ASP A 153 11.16 48.53 -5.88
C ASP A 153 11.80 49.16 -7.13
N THR A 154 13.12 49.25 -7.19
CA THR A 154 13.89 49.75 -8.34
C THR A 154 14.68 48.66 -9.06
N THR A 155 14.76 47.46 -8.49
CA THR A 155 15.54 46.34 -9.01
C THR A 155 14.71 45.48 -9.95
N LYS A 156 15.32 45.03 -11.05
CA LYS A 156 14.67 44.13 -12.02
C LYS A 156 15.07 42.68 -11.71
N VAL A 157 14.08 41.85 -11.40
CA VAL A 157 14.27 40.43 -11.10
C VAL A 157 13.81 39.59 -12.28
N ASN A 158 14.69 38.74 -12.82
CA ASN A 158 14.36 37.83 -13.90
C ASN A 158 13.63 36.61 -13.33
N ILE A 159 12.34 36.46 -13.62
CA ILE A 159 11.55 35.28 -13.21
C ILE A 159 11.95 34.07 -14.06
N GLY A 160 12.32 34.30 -15.32
CA GLY A 160 12.89 33.26 -16.17
C GLY A 160 12.89 33.59 -17.65
N THR A 161 13.58 32.74 -18.40
CA THR A 161 13.61 32.71 -19.85
C THR A 161 12.99 31.41 -20.33
N PHE A 162 12.20 31.46 -21.39
CA PHE A 162 11.34 30.36 -21.82
C PHE A 162 11.30 30.20 -23.34
N CYS A 163 11.20 28.95 -23.78
CA CYS A 163 10.83 28.58 -25.16
C CYS A 163 9.37 28.15 -25.23
N ARG A 164 8.84 27.97 -26.44
CA ARG A 164 7.56 27.29 -26.67
C ARG A 164 7.69 25.78 -26.41
N ASN A 165 6.55 25.12 -26.22
CA ASN A 165 6.40 23.67 -26.00
C ASN A 165 7.00 23.15 -24.67
N GLY A 166 6.36 23.50 -23.56
CA GLY A 166 6.62 22.97 -22.22
C GLY A 166 5.37 22.81 -21.36
N SER A 167 5.52 22.86 -20.04
CA SER A 167 4.46 22.68 -19.04
C SER A 167 3.88 23.99 -18.49
N VAL A 168 4.59 25.12 -18.59
CA VAL A 168 4.24 26.36 -17.88
C VAL A 168 3.03 27.02 -18.54
N SER A 169 1.86 26.82 -17.92
CA SER A 169 0.56 27.33 -18.37
C SER A 169 0.35 28.79 -17.97
N ARG A 170 0.88 29.20 -16.82
CA ARG A 170 0.70 30.57 -16.29
C ARG A 170 1.88 31.02 -15.45
N VAL A 171 2.07 32.33 -15.39
CA VAL A 171 2.95 33.00 -14.42
C VAL A 171 2.20 34.18 -13.81
N LYS A 172 2.04 34.18 -12.49
CA LYS A 172 1.50 35.32 -11.72
C LYS A 172 2.65 36.05 -11.05
N VAL A 173 2.64 37.37 -11.08
CA VAL A 173 3.66 38.22 -10.44
C VAL A 173 2.99 39.31 -9.60
N GLN A 174 3.68 39.73 -8.53
CA GLN A 174 3.21 40.83 -7.69
C GLN A 174 3.59 42.17 -8.31
N GLY A 175 2.62 43.08 -8.46
CA GLY A 175 2.85 44.40 -9.02
C GLY A 175 3.12 44.39 -10.54
N GLY A 176 4.12 45.15 -10.98
CA GLY A 176 4.45 45.34 -12.39
C GLY A 176 5.20 44.17 -13.03
N VAL A 177 5.09 44.02 -14.34
CA VAL A 177 5.78 42.98 -15.12
C VAL A 177 6.39 43.54 -16.40
N VAL A 178 7.63 43.13 -16.68
CA VAL A 178 8.31 43.38 -17.95
C VAL A 178 8.35 42.06 -18.72
N MET A 179 7.57 41.99 -19.78
CA MET A 179 7.52 40.85 -20.70
C MET A 179 8.33 41.17 -21.95
N ALA A 180 9.27 40.33 -22.33
CA ALA A 180 9.98 40.45 -23.60
C ALA A 180 9.77 39.20 -24.48
N LEU A 181 9.57 39.40 -25.79
CA LEU A 181 9.47 38.37 -26.80
C LEU A 181 10.45 38.67 -27.94
N GLN A 182 11.44 37.79 -28.09
CA GLN A 182 12.42 37.81 -29.18
C GLN A 182 11.94 36.93 -30.33
N LEU A 183 11.97 37.48 -31.54
CA LEU A 183 11.58 36.82 -32.79
C LEU A 183 12.67 37.00 -33.84
N PRO A 184 13.08 35.93 -34.56
CA PRO A 184 14.00 36.07 -35.67
C PRO A 184 13.34 36.80 -36.86
N TRP A 185 14.18 37.31 -37.76
CA TRP A 185 13.78 38.09 -38.94
C TRP A 185 12.84 37.35 -39.89
N ASN A 186 12.95 36.03 -39.96
CA ASN A 186 12.13 35.13 -40.76
C ASN A 186 10.88 34.60 -40.02
N SER A 187 10.56 35.11 -38.83
CA SER A 187 9.38 34.68 -38.07
C SER A 187 8.10 35.31 -38.60
N ASP A 188 7.17 34.46 -39.04
CA ASP A 188 5.81 34.80 -39.47
C ASP A 188 4.80 34.84 -38.28
N LEU A 189 5.28 34.88 -37.03
CA LEU A 189 4.42 34.93 -35.85
C LEU A 189 3.60 36.23 -35.82
N THR A 190 2.27 36.10 -35.79
CA THR A 190 1.30 37.23 -35.81
C THR A 190 0.72 37.57 -34.44
N THR A 191 0.82 36.67 -33.46
CA THR A 191 0.28 36.81 -32.09
C THR A 191 1.39 36.68 -31.06
N SER A 192 1.23 37.30 -29.88
CA SER A 192 2.24 37.14 -28.81
C SER A 192 2.22 35.73 -28.19
N GLY A 193 1.07 35.06 -28.20
CA GLY A 193 0.85 33.76 -27.53
C GLY A 193 0.45 33.85 -26.05
N PHE A 194 0.27 35.06 -25.49
CA PHE A 194 -0.14 35.26 -24.10
C PHE A 194 -1.26 36.31 -23.95
N ASN A 195 -2.03 36.16 -22.88
CA ASN A 195 -3.02 37.14 -22.42
C ASN A 195 -2.76 37.57 -20.97
N ILE A 196 -3.08 38.83 -20.69
CA ILE A 196 -2.99 39.42 -19.35
C ILE A 196 -4.37 39.32 -18.68
N ALA A 197 -4.40 38.84 -17.44
CA ALA A 197 -5.60 38.80 -16.61
C ALA A 197 -5.32 39.42 -15.23
N ASN A 198 -6.32 40.12 -14.68
CA ASN A 198 -6.31 40.54 -13.29
C ASN A 198 -6.72 39.38 -12.39
N ARG A 199 -6.00 39.14 -11.30
CA ARG A 199 -6.48 38.36 -10.16
C ARG A 199 -5.96 38.93 -8.84
N SER A 200 -6.46 38.37 -7.75
CA SER A 200 -6.12 38.74 -6.37
C SER A 200 -4.62 38.90 -6.14
N SER A 201 -4.28 39.80 -5.21
CA SER A 201 -2.91 40.04 -4.79
C SER A 201 -2.24 38.75 -4.32
N ILE A 202 -0.97 38.60 -4.68
CA ILE A 202 -0.12 37.53 -4.17
C ILE A 202 0.91 38.16 -3.21
N LYS A 203 1.07 37.57 -2.02
CA LYS A 203 2.06 37.99 -1.01
C LYS A 203 3.41 37.28 -1.24
N ARG A 204 3.89 37.26 -2.48
CA ARG A 204 5.07 36.52 -2.93
C ARG A 204 5.50 36.99 -4.32
N LEU A 205 6.80 37.07 -4.60
CA LEU A 205 7.39 37.48 -5.88
C LEU A 205 6.63 36.97 -7.11
N CYS A 206 6.44 35.64 -7.20
CA CYS A 206 5.68 35.03 -8.28
C CYS A 206 5.10 33.64 -7.96
N ILE A 207 4.14 33.22 -8.77
CA ILE A 207 3.62 31.85 -8.85
C ILE A 207 3.75 31.35 -10.28
N ILE A 208 4.48 30.26 -10.51
CA ILE A 208 4.58 29.58 -11.81
C ILE A 208 3.67 28.34 -11.80
N GLU A 209 2.63 28.32 -12.63
CA GLU A 209 1.75 27.17 -12.81
C GLU A 209 2.28 26.27 -13.94
N SER A 210 2.55 25.00 -13.64
CA SER A 210 2.89 23.97 -14.63
C SER A 210 1.79 22.92 -14.70
N THR A 211 1.22 22.75 -15.89
CA THR A 211 0.16 21.78 -16.18
C THR A 211 0.70 20.62 -17.00
N PHE A 212 0.38 19.40 -16.59
CA PHE A 212 0.76 18.17 -17.28
C PHE A 212 -0.47 17.50 -17.90
N LYS A 213 -0.37 17.06 -19.16
CA LYS A 213 -1.46 16.35 -19.87
C LYS A 213 -1.26 14.83 -19.94
N GLY A 214 -0.07 14.35 -19.55
CA GLY A 214 0.41 12.98 -19.73
C GLY A 214 1.80 12.87 -19.12
N GLU A 215 2.49 11.76 -19.41
CA GLU A 215 3.88 11.59 -18.97
C GLU A 215 4.80 12.63 -19.60
N MET A 216 5.54 13.34 -18.76
CA MET A 216 6.43 14.43 -19.17
C MET A 216 7.32 14.82 -17.99
N SER A 217 8.55 15.24 -18.29
CA SER A 217 9.38 15.93 -17.30
C SER A 217 9.52 17.42 -17.63
N ALA A 218 9.52 18.25 -16.59
CA ALA A 218 9.72 19.69 -16.70
C ALA A 218 10.90 20.10 -15.80
N THR A 219 11.84 20.87 -16.35
CA THR A 219 12.95 21.47 -15.58
C THR A 219 12.59 22.91 -15.26
N LEU A 220 12.78 23.31 -14.00
CA LEU A 220 12.37 24.60 -13.46
C LEU A 220 13.49 25.18 -12.58
N MET A 221 13.53 26.51 -12.52
CA MET A 221 14.59 27.26 -11.85
C MET A 221 14.02 28.42 -11.02
N SER A 222 14.72 28.75 -9.93
CA SER A 222 14.49 29.96 -9.14
C SER A 222 14.68 31.24 -9.96
N ALA A 223 14.07 32.34 -9.51
CA ALA A 223 14.35 33.66 -10.07
C ALA A 223 15.86 33.97 -10.06
N ASN A 224 16.31 34.72 -11.06
CA ASN A 224 17.71 35.09 -11.33
C ASN A 224 18.71 33.91 -11.48
N TYR A 225 18.28 32.65 -11.55
CA TYR A 225 19.21 31.50 -11.63
C TYR A 225 20.25 31.65 -12.77
N PRO A 226 21.56 31.41 -12.52
CA PRO A 226 22.20 30.96 -11.27
C PRO A 226 22.74 32.10 -10.39
N LEU A 227 22.44 33.38 -10.69
CA LEU A 227 23.07 34.56 -10.08
C LEU A 227 22.65 34.84 -8.63
N GLY A 228 21.54 34.26 -8.16
CA GLY A 228 21.07 34.38 -6.78
C GLY A 228 19.61 34.84 -6.68
N PHE A 229 18.81 34.08 -5.94
CA PHE A 229 17.44 34.40 -5.60
C PHE A 229 17.37 35.66 -4.71
N PRO A 230 16.37 36.53 -4.86
CA PRO A 230 16.27 37.74 -4.03
C PRO A 230 16.07 37.46 -2.54
N GLU A 231 16.58 38.37 -1.71
CA GLU A 231 16.49 38.34 -0.25
C GLU A 231 15.04 38.59 0.24
N ASP A 232 14.67 37.95 1.36
CA ASP A 232 13.32 37.95 1.99
C ASP A 232 12.12 37.66 1.06
N GLU A 233 12.36 37.17 -0.16
CA GLU A 233 11.29 36.87 -1.12
C GLU A 233 10.79 35.42 -1.05
N LEU A 234 9.59 35.22 -1.59
CA LEU A 234 8.94 33.92 -1.70
C LEU A 234 8.59 33.62 -3.16
N MET A 235 8.97 32.45 -3.66
CA MET A 235 8.61 31.99 -5.01
C MET A 235 7.91 30.65 -4.93
N THR A 236 6.78 30.50 -5.62
CA THR A 236 6.00 29.26 -5.63
C THR A 236 5.87 28.67 -7.03
N TRP A 237 5.94 27.35 -7.13
CA TRP A 237 5.52 26.58 -8.27
C TRP A 237 4.26 25.77 -7.91
N GLN A 238 3.27 25.79 -8.80
CA GLN A 238 2.03 25.02 -8.67
C GLN A 238 1.97 23.97 -9.77
N PHE A 239 1.67 22.73 -9.39
CA PHE A 239 1.68 21.60 -10.31
C PHE A 239 0.26 21.05 -10.46
N VAL A 240 -0.25 21.06 -11.70
CA VAL A 240 -1.53 20.46 -12.07
C VAL A 240 -1.25 19.13 -12.73
N VAL A 241 -1.51 18.04 -12.01
CA VAL A 241 -1.17 16.67 -12.40
C VAL A 241 -2.45 15.82 -12.48
N PRO A 242 -2.70 15.11 -13.60
CA PRO A 242 -3.82 14.18 -13.73
C PRO A 242 -3.85 13.14 -12.61
N SER A 243 -5.04 12.78 -12.12
CA SER A 243 -5.21 11.89 -10.95
C SER A 243 -4.68 10.47 -11.15
N ASN A 244 -4.52 10.02 -12.40
CA ASN A 244 -3.94 8.73 -12.77
C ASN A 244 -2.40 8.74 -12.83
N LEU A 245 -1.75 9.90 -12.70
CA LEU A 245 -0.30 10.05 -12.78
C LEU A 245 0.30 10.38 -11.40
N ARG A 246 1.60 10.16 -11.26
CA ARG A 246 2.38 10.50 -10.07
C ARG A 246 3.51 11.44 -10.45
N SER A 247 3.78 12.40 -9.58
CA SER A 247 4.87 13.37 -9.77
C SER A 247 5.97 13.18 -8.74
N SER A 248 7.23 13.26 -9.17
CA SER A 248 8.40 13.23 -8.30
C SER A 248 9.25 14.48 -8.48
N VAL A 249 9.68 15.06 -7.35
CA VAL A 249 10.55 16.24 -7.30
C VAL A 249 11.99 15.76 -7.22
N ILE A 250 12.86 16.27 -8.09
CA ILE A 250 14.28 15.90 -8.14
C ILE A 250 15.11 17.17 -8.20
N PHE A 251 15.84 17.51 -7.13
CA PHE A 251 16.79 18.62 -7.17
C PHE A 251 18.01 18.21 -7.99
N ARG A 252 18.38 19.05 -8.95
CA ARG A 252 19.49 18.78 -9.90
C ARG A 252 20.73 19.57 -9.55
N ASN A 253 20.56 20.82 -9.13
CA ASN A 253 21.63 21.66 -8.60
C ASN A 253 21.02 22.70 -7.66
N TYR A 254 21.67 22.97 -6.52
CA TYR A 254 21.26 24.05 -5.62
C TYR A 254 22.48 24.62 -4.91
N SER A 255 22.37 25.86 -4.46
CA SER A 255 23.35 26.55 -3.64
C SER A 255 22.64 27.28 -2.51
N LEU A 256 23.31 27.46 -1.37
CA LEU A 256 22.77 28.02 -0.14
C LEU A 256 23.25 29.47 0.05
N SER A 257 22.48 30.26 0.80
CA SER A 257 22.91 31.58 1.29
C SER A 257 23.41 31.48 2.74
N ASN A 258 24.20 32.48 3.17
CA ASN A 258 24.56 32.62 4.58
C ASN A 258 23.51 33.51 5.25
N CYS A 259 22.57 32.89 5.95
CA CYS A 259 21.47 33.58 6.60
C CYS A 259 21.90 34.17 7.96
N GLU A 260 21.71 35.48 8.17
CA GLU A 260 21.80 36.10 9.50
C GLU A 260 20.49 35.89 10.28
N ARG A 261 19.34 36.03 9.59
CA ARG A 261 18.00 35.93 10.20
C ARG A 261 17.04 35.21 9.27
N LYS A 262 16.08 34.47 9.86
CA LYS A 262 15.18 33.49 9.21
C LYS A 262 15.98 32.32 8.59
N GLU A 263 15.32 31.18 8.42
CA GLU A 263 15.92 30.02 7.76
C GLU A 263 15.43 29.92 6.30
N GLU A 264 16.37 29.76 5.38
CA GLU A 264 16.13 29.31 4.00
C GLU A 264 15.45 27.92 4.03
N ARG A 265 14.34 27.76 3.31
CA ARG A 265 13.55 26.53 3.36
C ARG A 265 12.71 26.30 2.12
N VAL A 266 12.38 25.03 1.89
CA VAL A 266 11.42 24.60 0.88
C VAL A 266 10.14 24.12 1.56
N GLU A 267 9.02 24.70 1.17
CA GLU A 267 7.70 24.42 1.71
C GLU A 267 6.87 23.61 0.70
N TYR A 268 6.43 22.42 1.07
CA TYR A 268 5.60 21.54 0.25
C TYR A 268 4.15 21.55 0.73
N TYR A 269 3.24 21.89 -0.18
CA TYR A 269 1.80 21.90 0.06
C TYR A 269 1.20 20.67 -0.63
N LEU A 270 1.13 19.56 0.13
CA LEU A 270 0.72 18.24 -0.36
C LEU A 270 -0.79 17.99 -0.13
N PRO A 271 -1.49 17.27 -1.04
CA PRO A 271 -2.96 17.17 -1.03
C PRO A 271 -3.58 16.34 0.10
N ALA A 272 -2.79 15.84 1.06
CA ALA A 272 -3.26 15.11 2.24
C ALA A 272 -3.05 15.85 3.58
N VAL A 273 -2.33 16.98 3.59
CA VAL A 273 -2.00 17.74 4.80
C VAL A 273 -2.79 19.04 4.83
N TYR A 274 -3.95 19.01 5.49
CA TYR A 274 -4.99 20.05 5.35
C TYR A 274 -4.71 21.40 6.03
N SER A 275 -3.59 21.59 6.73
CA SER A 275 -3.39 22.80 7.57
C SER A 275 -1.96 23.31 7.77
N SER A 276 -0.92 22.57 7.37
CA SER A 276 0.48 23.03 7.51
C SER A 276 1.34 22.58 6.32
N PRO A 277 2.18 23.45 5.72
CA PRO A 277 3.16 23.01 4.74
C PRO A 277 4.21 22.12 5.40
N GLU A 278 4.69 21.12 4.65
CA GLU A 278 5.84 20.34 5.07
C GLU A 278 7.12 21.11 4.74
N VAL A 279 7.92 21.41 5.78
CA VAL A 279 9.12 22.24 5.69
C VAL A 279 10.35 21.35 5.63
N LEU A 280 11.07 21.41 4.52
CA LEU A 280 12.32 20.68 4.29
C LEU A 280 13.48 21.62 3.98
N LYS A 281 14.70 21.20 4.33
CA LYS A 281 15.94 21.86 3.90
C LYS A 281 16.26 21.45 2.46
N LEU A 282 17.02 22.28 1.74
CA LEU A 282 17.39 21.98 0.35
C LEU A 282 18.24 20.70 0.21
N SER A 283 18.93 20.31 1.29
CA SER A 283 19.71 19.07 1.43
C SER A 283 18.89 17.81 1.69
N ASP A 284 17.64 17.94 2.11
CA ASP A 284 16.81 16.80 2.51
C ASP A 284 16.28 16.06 1.28
N LYS A 285 16.00 14.75 1.43
CA LYS A 285 15.41 13.96 0.33
C LYS A 285 14.07 14.57 -0.10
N GLN A 286 13.94 14.87 -1.39
CA GLN A 286 12.73 15.49 -1.93
C GLN A 286 11.56 14.49 -2.05
N PRO A 287 10.30 14.95 -1.98
CA PRO A 287 9.13 14.09 -2.11
C PRO A 287 9.00 13.46 -3.51
N ALA A 288 8.63 12.17 -3.52
CA ALA A 288 8.43 11.37 -4.72
C ALA A 288 7.03 10.73 -4.75
N ASN A 289 6.55 10.40 -5.95
CA ASN A 289 5.25 9.76 -6.21
C ASN A 289 4.02 10.51 -5.63
N ILE A 290 4.09 11.84 -5.57
CA ILE A 290 3.02 12.71 -5.06
C ILE A 290 1.72 12.48 -5.87
N PRO A 291 0.56 12.26 -5.21
CA PRO A 291 -0.74 12.23 -5.86
C PRO A 291 -1.16 13.62 -6.36
N GLY A 292 -1.68 13.71 -7.59
CA GLY A 292 -2.45 14.88 -8.04
C GLY A 292 -1.77 16.25 -7.86
N ASN A 293 -2.56 17.27 -7.56
CA ASN A 293 -2.08 18.65 -7.52
C ASN A 293 -1.35 18.97 -6.20
N PHE A 294 -0.20 19.63 -6.30
CA PHE A 294 0.59 20.08 -5.16
C PHE A 294 1.30 21.41 -5.47
N SER A 295 1.84 22.07 -4.44
CA SER A 295 2.70 23.26 -4.62
C SER A 295 4.04 23.09 -3.91
N LEU A 296 5.07 23.72 -4.45
CA LEU A 296 6.42 23.85 -3.87
C LEU A 296 6.72 25.33 -3.75
N SER A 297 7.18 25.81 -2.59
CA SER A 297 7.66 27.18 -2.43
C SER A 297 9.11 27.22 -1.93
N LEU A 298 9.91 28.15 -2.44
CA LEU A 298 11.25 28.48 -1.96
C LEU A 298 11.19 29.84 -1.26
N GLN A 299 11.60 29.87 0.01
CA GLN A 299 11.68 31.08 0.83
C GLN A 299 13.15 31.49 1.01
N GLY A 300 13.47 32.74 0.67
CA GLY A 300 14.76 33.34 1.00
C GLY A 300 14.86 33.73 2.49
N CYS A 301 16.09 33.89 2.97
CA CYS A 301 16.38 34.42 4.31
C CYS A 301 16.92 35.86 4.23
N ASP A 302 17.23 36.45 5.37
CA ASP A 302 17.96 37.73 5.47
C ASP A 302 19.46 37.42 5.46
N HIS A 303 20.25 38.06 4.59
CA HIS A 303 21.64 37.67 4.28
C HIS A 303 22.69 38.31 5.21
N ASP A 304 23.85 37.66 5.37
CA ASP A 304 25.05 38.26 5.97
C ASP A 304 25.67 39.33 5.03
N ASP A 305 25.71 40.59 5.49
CA ASP A 305 26.33 41.75 4.82
C ASP A 305 27.77 41.50 4.34
N GLN A 306 28.56 40.65 5.01
CA GLN A 306 29.96 40.40 4.66
C GLN A 306 30.14 39.30 3.63
N ASN A 307 29.30 38.25 3.68
CA ASN A 307 29.38 37.08 2.80
C ASN A 307 27.97 36.52 2.56
N PRO A 308 27.12 37.14 1.74
CA PRO A 308 25.70 36.76 1.63
C PRO A 308 25.46 35.34 1.06
N GLY A 309 26.45 34.76 0.38
CA GLY A 309 26.29 33.50 -0.36
C GLY A 309 25.44 33.70 -1.61
N ILE A 310 24.91 32.61 -2.17
CA ILE A 310 24.04 32.63 -3.36
C ILE A 310 23.00 31.54 -3.21
N LEU A 311 21.76 31.89 -2.83
CA LEU A 311 20.64 30.95 -2.88
C LEU A 311 20.23 30.70 -4.34
N SER A 312 20.29 29.45 -4.80
CA SER A 312 19.80 29.10 -6.13
C SER A 312 19.23 27.69 -6.17
N LEU A 313 18.21 27.45 -7.00
CA LEU A 313 17.56 26.15 -7.12
C LEU A 313 17.26 25.81 -8.59
N LEU A 314 17.79 24.69 -9.05
CA LEU A 314 17.46 24.02 -10.30
C LEU A 314 16.90 22.63 -9.98
N PHE A 315 15.67 22.37 -10.38
CA PHE A 315 14.99 21.10 -10.10
C PHE A 315 14.21 20.60 -11.31
N GLN A 316 13.88 19.32 -11.29
CA GLN A 316 13.07 18.65 -12.29
C GLN A 316 11.86 18.03 -11.63
N ILE A 317 10.69 18.22 -12.24
CA ILE A 317 9.48 17.46 -11.96
C ILE A 317 9.39 16.36 -13.01
N VAL A 318 9.27 15.11 -12.58
CA VAL A 318 8.98 13.97 -13.45
C VAL A 318 7.54 13.55 -13.18
N VAL A 319 6.67 13.63 -14.19
CA VAL A 319 5.31 13.09 -14.15
C VAL A 319 5.27 11.82 -14.99
N GLN A 320 4.88 10.71 -14.36
CA GLN A 320 4.86 9.37 -14.96
C GLN A 320 3.74 8.54 -14.35
N HIS A 321 3.37 7.42 -14.98
CA HIS A 321 2.62 6.37 -14.30
C HIS A 321 3.47 5.78 -13.16
N PRO A 322 2.87 5.31 -12.06
CA PRO A 322 3.60 4.71 -10.94
C PRO A 322 4.38 3.48 -11.42
N GLN A 323 5.71 3.53 -11.34
CA GLN A 323 6.57 2.40 -11.72
C GLN A 323 6.50 1.28 -10.69
N ASN A 324 5.54 0.37 -10.87
CA ASN A 324 5.58 -1.05 -10.51
C ASN A 324 4.44 -1.82 -11.22
N GLU A 325 4.07 -1.41 -12.43
CA GLU A 325 3.19 -2.17 -13.31
C GLU A 325 3.96 -3.30 -14.02
N GLU A 326 4.25 -4.38 -13.28
CA GLU A 326 3.69 -5.63 -13.80
C GLU A 326 2.19 -5.52 -13.48
N ASN A 327 1.33 -5.40 -14.50
CA ASN A 327 -0.12 -5.29 -14.35
C ASN A 327 -0.75 -6.63 -13.91
N VAL A 328 -0.23 -7.20 -12.83
CA VAL A 328 -0.80 -8.35 -12.13
C VAL A 328 -1.97 -7.84 -11.31
N THR A 329 -3.12 -7.70 -11.97
CA THR A 329 -4.40 -7.59 -11.29
C THR A 329 -4.67 -8.89 -10.55
N TYR A 330 -4.80 -8.83 -9.23
CA TYR A 330 -5.11 -9.98 -8.40
C TYR A 330 -6.62 -10.13 -8.29
N LEU A 331 -7.16 -11.14 -8.97
CA LEU A 331 -8.56 -11.55 -8.85
C LEU A 331 -8.78 -12.30 -7.53
N ILE A 332 -9.53 -11.68 -6.62
CA ILE A 332 -9.93 -12.23 -5.32
C ILE A 332 -11.41 -12.61 -5.37
N ASP A 333 -11.70 -13.90 -5.59
CA ASP A 333 -13.06 -14.44 -5.55
C ASP A 333 -13.45 -14.86 -4.13
N LEU A 334 -14.37 -14.10 -3.51
CA LEU A 334 -14.97 -14.40 -2.20
C LEU A 334 -16.43 -14.86 -2.30
N ARG A 335 -16.94 -15.21 -3.49
CA ARG A 335 -18.35 -15.62 -3.68
C ARG A 335 -18.71 -16.90 -2.92
N LYS A 336 -17.75 -17.81 -2.75
CA LYS A 336 -17.92 -19.09 -2.03
C LYS A 336 -17.64 -18.98 -0.53
N GLU A 337 -16.91 -17.96 -0.12
CA GLU A 337 -16.56 -17.73 1.28
C GLU A 337 -17.68 -16.94 1.96
N ARG A 338 -18.23 -17.51 3.04
CA ARG A 338 -19.24 -16.85 3.88
C ARG A 338 -18.60 -16.24 5.10
N ASP A 339 -19.17 -15.11 5.55
CA ASP A 339 -18.85 -14.46 6.82
C ASP A 339 -17.35 -14.19 7.02
N ILE A 340 -16.68 -13.85 5.91
CA ILE A 340 -15.27 -13.47 5.85
C ILE A 340 -15.12 -11.98 5.55
N SER A 341 -14.16 -11.35 6.21
CA SER A 341 -13.64 -10.02 5.88
C SER A 341 -12.11 -10.09 5.75
N ILE A 342 -11.57 -9.38 4.77
CA ILE A 342 -10.13 -9.30 4.51
C ILE A 342 -9.76 -7.84 4.44
N THR A 343 -8.95 -7.36 5.38
CA THR A 343 -8.43 -5.98 5.38
C THR A 343 -6.96 -6.01 4.96
N ILE A 344 -6.64 -5.25 3.93
CA ILE A 344 -5.28 -4.96 3.50
C ILE A 344 -4.96 -3.52 3.91
N GLN A 345 -3.86 -3.32 4.64
CA GLN A 345 -3.49 -2.04 5.24
C GLN A 345 -1.98 -1.92 5.42
N PRO A 346 -1.42 -0.71 5.57
CA PRO A 346 -0.02 -0.52 5.90
C PRO A 346 0.31 -1.11 7.28
N LYS A 347 1.57 -1.47 7.46
CA LYS A 347 2.12 -1.70 8.80
C LYS A 347 2.16 -0.37 9.55
N SER A 348 1.82 -0.39 10.83
CA SER A 348 2.00 0.81 11.67
C SER A 348 3.49 1.14 11.72
N PRO A 349 3.90 2.41 11.54
CA PRO A 349 5.30 2.80 11.68
C PRO A 349 5.78 2.39 13.08
N HIS A 350 6.88 1.65 13.15
CA HIS A 350 7.47 1.29 14.44
C HIS A 350 7.87 2.57 15.19
N SER A 351 7.54 2.62 16.47
CA SER A 351 7.81 3.73 17.36
C SER A 351 9.32 3.92 17.57
N GLY A 352 9.97 4.62 16.64
CA GLY A 352 11.42 4.81 16.64
C GLY A 352 11.96 5.37 15.32
N ARG A 353 11.79 6.68 15.12
CA ARG A 353 12.21 7.52 13.95
C ARG A 353 11.28 7.52 12.72
N PRO A 354 10.41 8.53 12.58
CA PRO A 354 9.86 8.92 11.27
C PRO A 354 10.87 9.84 10.55
N LEU A 355 11.87 9.26 9.90
CA LEU A 355 12.87 10.00 9.10
C LEU A 355 13.26 9.25 7.82
N GLN A 356 12.29 9.07 6.92
CA GLN A 356 12.50 8.87 5.48
C GLN A 356 11.17 8.93 4.73
N PHE A 357 11.15 9.66 3.61
CA PHE A 357 10.04 9.63 2.64
C PHE A 357 10.00 8.27 1.95
N GLU A 358 9.22 7.34 2.48
CA GLU A 358 8.73 6.19 1.73
C GLU A 358 7.37 6.56 1.12
N PRO A 359 7.15 6.30 -0.18
CA PRO A 359 5.86 6.61 -0.81
C PRO A 359 4.76 5.75 -0.19
N GLU A 360 3.66 6.37 0.24
CA GLU A 360 2.56 5.65 0.87
C GLU A 360 1.95 4.63 -0.11
N CYS A 361 1.91 3.36 0.31
CA CYS A 361 1.34 2.30 -0.47
C CYS A 361 -0.19 2.41 -0.54
N LEU A 362 -0.72 2.46 -1.76
CA LEU A 362 -2.16 2.50 -2.05
C LEU A 362 -2.62 1.17 -2.65
N ILE A 363 -3.86 0.79 -2.34
CA ILE A 363 -4.51 -0.42 -2.83
C ILE A 363 -5.69 0.05 -3.68
N CYS A 364 -5.71 -0.36 -4.95
CA CYS A 364 -6.70 0.10 -5.92
C CYS A 364 -7.65 -1.02 -6.32
N LYS A 365 -8.94 -0.72 -6.41
CA LYS A 365 -10.01 -1.62 -6.90
C LYS A 365 -10.31 -1.38 -8.39
N ASP A 366 -10.03 -0.18 -8.87
CA ASP A 366 -10.03 0.19 -10.29
C ASP A 366 -9.03 1.34 -10.53
N LEU A 367 -8.86 1.77 -11.79
CA LEU A 367 -7.92 2.83 -12.20
C LEU A 367 -8.18 4.23 -11.58
N ARG A 368 -9.29 4.41 -10.85
CA ARG A 368 -9.75 5.67 -10.24
C ARG A 368 -9.99 5.55 -8.74
N THR A 369 -10.29 4.36 -8.21
CA THR A 369 -10.53 4.12 -6.78
C THR A 369 -9.32 3.44 -6.10
N CYS A 370 -8.51 4.27 -5.45
CA CYS A 370 -7.33 3.84 -4.68
C CYS A 370 -7.43 4.34 -3.23
N GLU A 371 -7.31 3.42 -2.28
CA GLU A 371 -7.45 3.69 -0.84
C GLU A 371 -6.19 3.22 -0.09
N ARG A 372 -5.89 3.84 1.05
CA ARG A 372 -4.76 3.41 1.92
C ARG A 372 -5.05 2.08 2.60
N ASN A 373 -6.31 1.85 2.95
CA ASN A 373 -6.80 0.67 3.64
C ASN A 373 -8.03 0.15 2.90
N VAL A 374 -7.99 -1.11 2.46
CA VAL A 374 -9.10 -1.73 1.73
C VAL A 374 -9.61 -2.93 2.51
N THR A 375 -10.92 -2.97 2.74
CA THR A 375 -11.62 -4.13 3.28
C THR A 375 -12.48 -4.77 2.21
N LEU A 376 -12.28 -6.07 1.99
CA LEU A 376 -13.00 -6.94 1.07
C LEU A 376 -13.96 -7.82 1.88
N THR A 377 -15.17 -8.07 1.38
CA THR A 377 -16.23 -8.79 2.10
C THR A 377 -16.72 -10.02 1.33
N SER A 378 -17.24 -11.00 2.06
CA SER A 378 -17.87 -12.22 1.53
C SER A 378 -18.94 -11.94 0.47
N GLY A 379 -19.03 -12.81 -0.54
CA GLY A 379 -20.06 -12.76 -1.59
C GLY A 379 -19.66 -12.02 -2.87
N ASN A 380 -18.55 -11.27 -2.86
CA ASN A 380 -18.10 -10.45 -3.99
C ASN A 380 -16.85 -11.04 -4.69
N THR A 381 -16.60 -10.59 -5.92
CA THR A 381 -15.30 -10.70 -6.61
C THR A 381 -14.64 -9.34 -6.63
N TYR A 382 -13.34 -9.28 -6.35
CA TYR A 382 -12.56 -8.04 -6.39
C TYR A 382 -11.35 -8.21 -7.28
N ASP A 383 -11.18 -7.28 -8.22
CA ASP A 383 -9.92 -7.09 -8.92
C ASP A 383 -9.13 -6.03 -8.16
N ILE A 384 -7.91 -6.35 -7.72
CA ILE A 384 -7.06 -5.38 -7.01
C ILE A 384 -5.65 -5.31 -7.59
N PHE A 385 -5.05 -4.12 -7.50
CA PHE A 385 -3.63 -3.91 -7.78
C PHE A 385 -3.02 -2.97 -6.73
N PHE A 386 -1.70 -3.04 -6.57
CA PHE A 386 -0.98 -2.35 -5.49
C PHE A 386 -0.05 -1.28 -6.07
N LEU A 387 -0.29 -0.02 -5.69
CA LEU A 387 0.63 1.08 -5.97
C LEU A 387 1.57 1.24 -4.78
N CYS A 388 2.63 0.44 -4.77
CA CYS A 388 3.52 0.29 -3.62
C CYS A 388 4.95 -0.01 -4.09
N TYR A 389 5.95 0.63 -3.49
CA TYR A 389 7.36 0.38 -3.82
C TYR A 389 7.83 -0.97 -3.26
N ASP A 390 7.48 -1.27 -2.00
CA ASP A 390 7.74 -2.56 -1.36
C ASP A 390 6.47 -3.08 -0.67
N LEU A 391 5.96 -4.21 -1.16
CA LEU A 391 4.77 -4.88 -0.62
C LEU A 391 5.00 -5.43 0.80
N GLU A 392 6.25 -5.51 1.27
CA GLU A 392 6.53 -5.77 2.69
C GLU A 392 6.04 -4.64 3.61
N HIS A 393 5.74 -3.43 3.13
CA HIS A 393 5.13 -2.38 3.95
C HIS A 393 3.62 -2.54 4.14
N LEU A 394 2.97 -3.38 3.32
CA LEU A 394 1.58 -3.77 3.50
C LEU A 394 1.47 -5.03 4.37
N ARG A 395 0.27 -5.26 4.90
CA ARG A 395 -0.12 -6.49 5.58
C ARG A 395 -1.57 -6.83 5.34
N ILE A 396 -1.87 -8.13 5.30
CA ILE A 396 -3.24 -8.65 5.28
C ILE A 396 -3.63 -9.09 6.69
N THR A 397 -4.80 -8.66 7.15
CA THR A 397 -5.47 -9.16 8.34
C THR A 397 -6.87 -9.64 7.93
N ALA A 398 -7.15 -10.92 8.15
CA ALA A 398 -8.44 -11.53 7.79
C ALA A 398 -9.18 -12.07 9.02
N GLU A 399 -10.51 -12.02 8.96
CA GLU A 399 -11.41 -12.53 9.98
C GLU A 399 -12.53 -13.35 9.33
N LYS A 400 -12.83 -14.51 9.90
CA LYS A 400 -13.92 -15.40 9.47
C LYS A 400 -14.75 -15.83 10.66
N THR A 401 -16.06 -15.69 10.58
CA THR A 401 -16.98 -16.11 11.66
C THR A 401 -17.62 -17.45 11.31
N ILE A 402 -17.68 -18.35 12.29
CA ILE A 402 -18.37 -19.65 12.18
C ILE A 402 -19.29 -19.77 13.39
N ALA A 403 -20.60 -19.66 13.17
CA ALA A 403 -21.60 -19.74 14.22
C ALA A 403 -22.41 -21.03 14.15
N CYS A 404 -22.79 -21.57 15.31
CA CYS A 404 -23.76 -22.64 15.45
C CYS A 404 -24.82 -22.29 16.50
N TRP A 405 -26.09 -22.29 16.10
CA TRP A 405 -27.22 -22.01 17.01
C TRP A 405 -28.04 -23.25 17.40
N ASP A 406 -27.89 -24.38 16.67
CA ASP A 406 -28.54 -25.66 16.98
C ASP A 406 -27.57 -26.83 16.73
N LEU A 407 -27.20 -27.51 17.81
CA LEU A 407 -26.28 -28.65 17.82
C LEU A 407 -26.70 -29.76 16.84
N ARG A 408 -28.01 -29.98 16.63
CA ARG A 408 -28.53 -31.07 15.77
C ARG A 408 -28.07 -30.94 14.31
N TYR A 409 -27.89 -29.71 13.83
CA TYR A 409 -27.41 -29.43 12.47
C TYR A 409 -25.88 -29.29 12.40
N CYS A 410 -25.22 -28.94 13.50
CA CYS A 410 -23.78 -28.67 13.53
C CYS A 410 -22.93 -29.88 13.91
N GLN A 411 -23.41 -30.77 14.79
CA GLN A 411 -22.64 -31.90 15.31
C GLN A 411 -22.19 -32.90 14.23
N LYS A 412 -22.88 -32.92 13.08
CA LYS A 412 -22.53 -33.72 11.91
C LYS A 412 -21.52 -33.05 10.96
N LYS A 413 -21.10 -31.81 11.24
CA LYS A 413 -20.19 -31.03 10.39
C LYS A 413 -18.85 -30.86 11.07
N ILE A 414 -17.79 -31.21 10.33
CA ILE A 414 -16.41 -30.87 10.66
C ILE A 414 -16.02 -29.73 9.73
N TYR A 415 -15.42 -28.67 10.29
CA TYR A 415 -14.95 -27.49 9.59
C TYR A 415 -13.42 -27.52 9.56
N ASP A 416 -12.83 -27.51 8.36
CA ASP A 416 -11.38 -27.38 8.21
C ASP A 416 -10.97 -25.91 8.42
N LEU A 417 -10.16 -25.66 9.45
CA LEU A 417 -9.67 -24.32 9.82
C LEU A 417 -8.39 -24.00 9.05
N THR A 418 -8.55 -23.81 7.75
CA THR A 418 -7.46 -23.51 6.80
C THR A 418 -7.56 -22.08 6.27
N VAL A 419 -6.42 -21.51 5.84
CA VAL A 419 -6.40 -20.22 5.15
C VAL A 419 -6.79 -20.43 3.67
N PRO A 420 -7.81 -19.74 3.14
CA PRO A 420 -8.21 -19.86 1.73
C PRO A 420 -7.05 -19.56 0.77
N ARG A 421 -6.91 -20.37 -0.29
CA ARG A 421 -5.81 -20.24 -1.27
C ARG A 421 -5.71 -18.85 -1.87
N THR A 422 -6.86 -18.24 -2.21
CA THR A 422 -7.01 -16.87 -2.71
C THR A 422 -6.32 -15.81 -1.84
N ILE A 423 -6.17 -16.06 -0.53
CA ILE A 423 -5.51 -15.15 0.41
C ILE A 423 -4.01 -15.50 0.50
N SER A 424 -3.68 -16.79 0.59
CA SER A 424 -2.28 -17.23 0.65
C SER A 424 -1.47 -16.95 -0.62
N GLN A 425 -2.13 -16.79 -1.77
CA GLN A 425 -1.50 -16.51 -3.06
C GLN A 425 -1.25 -15.01 -3.32
N LEU A 426 -1.71 -14.11 -2.44
CA LEU A 426 -1.45 -12.68 -2.58
C LEU A 426 0.01 -12.37 -2.26
N PRO A 427 0.63 -11.38 -2.96
CA PRO A 427 2.04 -11.03 -2.77
C PRO A 427 2.28 -10.29 -1.43
N VAL A 428 1.22 -9.74 -0.84
CA VAL A 428 1.25 -9.08 0.47
C VAL A 428 1.15 -10.12 1.58
N ARG A 429 2.04 -10.04 2.58
CA ARG A 429 2.10 -11.01 3.67
C ARG A 429 0.84 -10.98 4.56
N LEU A 430 0.29 -12.17 4.81
CA LEU A 430 -0.74 -12.42 5.82
C LEU A 430 -0.16 -12.30 7.24
N ASP A 431 -0.46 -11.21 7.94
CA ASP A 431 0.00 -10.95 9.32
C ASP A 431 -0.82 -11.77 10.33
N LYS A 432 -2.15 -11.77 10.17
CA LYS A 432 -3.07 -12.48 11.06
C LYS A 432 -4.30 -13.01 10.30
N PHE A 433 -4.67 -14.27 10.54
CA PHE A 433 -5.98 -14.83 10.20
C PHE A 433 -6.72 -15.18 11.48
N THR A 434 -7.99 -14.79 11.62
CA THR A 434 -8.77 -14.97 12.84
C THR A 434 -10.06 -15.75 12.55
N TRP A 435 -10.29 -16.86 13.23
CA TRP A 435 -11.59 -17.54 13.26
C TRP A 435 -12.32 -17.19 14.56
N LYS A 436 -13.53 -16.65 14.45
CA LYS A 436 -14.46 -16.45 15.57
C LYS A 436 -15.48 -17.58 15.58
N LEU A 437 -15.41 -18.44 16.59
CA LEU A 437 -16.30 -19.60 16.77
C LEU A 437 -17.37 -19.23 17.80
N LEU A 438 -18.62 -19.16 17.35
CA LEU A 438 -19.76 -18.70 18.14
C LEU A 438 -20.77 -19.83 18.39
N ALA A 439 -21.16 -20.00 19.65
CA ALA A 439 -22.10 -21.01 20.12
C ALA A 439 -22.87 -20.53 21.39
N PRO A 440 -24.10 -21.00 21.63
CA PRO A 440 -24.78 -20.94 22.92
C PRO A 440 -24.01 -21.67 24.04
N GLU A 441 -24.29 -21.35 25.30
CA GLU A 441 -23.59 -21.91 26.48
C GLU A 441 -23.77 -23.43 26.62
N GLU A 442 -24.80 -24.02 26.00
CA GLU A 442 -25.08 -25.47 25.99
C GLU A 442 -24.29 -26.25 24.91
N ILE A 443 -23.52 -25.55 24.07
CA ILE A 443 -22.76 -26.13 22.96
C ILE A 443 -21.27 -25.85 23.15
N SER A 444 -20.49 -26.91 23.28
CA SER A 444 -19.05 -26.83 23.41
C SER A 444 -18.34 -26.95 22.05
N VAL A 445 -17.10 -26.48 22.01
CA VAL A 445 -16.33 -26.24 20.79
C VAL A 445 -15.09 -27.12 20.82
N GLU A 446 -14.94 -28.00 19.83
CA GLU A 446 -13.85 -28.99 19.76
C GLU A 446 -12.90 -28.70 18.61
N ILE A 447 -11.65 -28.41 18.93
CA ILE A 447 -10.54 -28.21 18.00
C ILE A 447 -9.70 -29.50 17.99
N SER A 448 -9.29 -29.96 16.80
CA SER A 448 -8.38 -31.11 16.65
C SER A 448 -7.30 -30.87 15.59
N SER A 449 -6.13 -31.47 15.78
CA SER A 449 -4.98 -31.50 14.86
C SER A 449 -4.47 -32.94 14.82
N PRO A 450 -5.12 -33.82 14.03
CA PRO A 450 -4.93 -35.27 14.12
C PRO A 450 -3.61 -35.76 13.52
N SER A 451 -3.01 -35.00 12.60
CA SER A 451 -1.80 -35.40 11.85
C SER A 451 -0.54 -34.72 12.38
N LEU A 452 -0.60 -33.41 12.60
CA LEU A 452 0.55 -32.62 13.05
C LEU A 452 0.65 -32.55 14.57
N LYS A 453 -0.50 -32.55 15.26
CA LYS A 453 -0.66 -32.29 16.71
C LYS A 453 -0.14 -30.93 17.14
N LEU A 454 -0.74 -30.39 18.20
CA LEU A 454 -0.36 -29.11 18.77
C LEU A 454 0.73 -29.28 19.84
N GLN A 455 1.77 -28.45 19.73
CA GLN A 455 2.77 -28.19 20.76
C GLN A 455 2.42 -26.85 21.42
N GLN A 456 2.34 -26.81 22.75
CA GLN A 456 2.14 -25.57 23.50
C GLN A 456 3.46 -24.78 23.56
N HIS A 457 3.42 -23.47 23.32
CA HIS A 457 4.58 -22.60 23.42
C HIS A 457 4.93 -22.36 24.89
N ILE A 458 6.07 -22.88 25.32
CA ILE A 458 6.61 -22.72 26.68
C ILE A 458 8.12 -22.42 26.62
N GLN A 459 8.72 -22.10 27.77
CA GLN A 459 10.14 -21.72 27.84
C GLN A 459 11.08 -22.86 27.39
N GLU A 460 10.75 -24.10 27.73
CA GLU A 460 11.49 -25.33 27.39
C GLU A 460 11.23 -25.80 25.95
N GLN A 461 10.08 -25.48 25.37
CA GLN A 461 9.60 -25.94 24.07
C GLN A 461 9.05 -24.78 23.25
N ARG A 462 9.95 -23.90 22.80
CA ARG A 462 9.60 -22.76 21.95
C ARG A 462 9.16 -23.21 20.56
N CYS A 463 8.09 -22.59 20.06
CA CYS A 463 7.64 -22.78 18.68
C CYS A 463 8.66 -22.17 17.67
N ASN A 464 9.31 -23.03 16.89
CA ASN A 464 10.22 -22.65 15.80
C ASN A 464 9.63 -23.04 14.43
N LYS A 465 8.41 -22.55 14.15
CA LYS A 465 7.64 -22.85 12.93
C LYS A 465 7.23 -21.53 12.24
N SER A 466 6.91 -21.60 10.95
CA SER A 466 6.51 -20.43 10.15
C SER A 466 5.15 -19.83 10.55
N TYR A 467 4.38 -20.48 11.43
CA TYR A 467 3.14 -19.95 11.99
C TYR A 467 2.84 -20.51 13.38
N SER A 468 1.93 -19.86 14.09
CA SER A 468 1.38 -20.33 15.37
C SER A 468 -0.09 -19.93 15.53
N TYR A 469 -0.84 -20.70 16.31
CA TYR A 469 -2.21 -20.43 16.71
C TYR A 469 -2.27 -19.87 18.14
N GLY A 470 -2.80 -18.67 18.34
CA GLY A 470 -3.23 -18.18 19.65
C GLY A 470 -4.71 -18.50 19.87
N ILE A 471 -5.06 -19.18 20.97
CA ILE A 471 -6.42 -19.65 21.27
C ILE A 471 -6.94 -18.97 22.54
N VAL A 472 -8.07 -18.25 22.45
CA VAL A 472 -8.62 -17.44 23.54
C VAL A 472 -10.15 -17.60 23.61
N SER A 473 -10.69 -17.85 24.81
CA SER A 473 -12.13 -17.74 25.09
C SER A 473 -12.56 -16.27 25.16
N THR A 474 -13.72 -15.97 24.60
CA THR A 474 -14.22 -14.60 24.35
C THR A 474 -15.54 -14.27 25.05
N THR A 475 -15.91 -15.03 26.07
CA THR A 475 -17.04 -14.73 26.97
C THR A 475 -16.75 -13.51 27.86
N GLN A 476 -17.73 -12.60 27.94
CA GLN A 476 -17.60 -11.38 28.75
C GLN A 476 -17.44 -11.74 30.23
N GLY A 477 -16.39 -11.20 30.86
CA GLY A 477 -16.08 -11.44 32.28
C GLY A 477 -15.28 -12.72 32.60
N LYS A 478 -15.00 -13.59 31.61
CA LYS A 478 -14.27 -14.86 31.81
C LYS A 478 -13.26 -15.20 30.68
N ALA A 479 -12.58 -14.20 30.12
CA ALA A 479 -11.63 -14.44 29.03
C ALA A 479 -10.47 -15.38 29.46
N LEU A 480 -10.48 -16.62 28.94
CA LEU A 480 -9.47 -17.65 29.19
C LEU A 480 -8.54 -17.79 27.97
N ASN A 481 -7.31 -17.32 28.10
CA ASN A 481 -6.24 -17.43 27.10
C ASN A 481 -5.48 -18.76 27.30
N LEU A 482 -5.69 -19.72 26.40
CA LEU A 482 -5.00 -21.03 26.45
C LEU A 482 -3.51 -20.92 26.07
N GLY A 483 -3.12 -19.79 25.47
CA GLY A 483 -1.77 -19.50 25.02
C GLY A 483 -1.58 -19.71 23.52
N ILE A 484 -0.32 -19.92 23.14
CA ILE A 484 0.14 -20.05 21.76
C ILE A 484 0.52 -21.50 21.49
N PHE A 485 0.13 -22.02 20.34
CA PHE A 485 0.38 -23.38 19.90
C PHE A 485 1.00 -23.42 18.50
N CYS A 486 1.80 -24.44 18.21
CA CYS A 486 2.41 -24.68 16.89
C CYS A 486 2.28 -26.16 16.48
N PRO A 487 2.36 -26.49 15.19
CA PRO A 487 2.32 -27.87 14.72
C PRO A 487 3.58 -28.67 15.10
N GLY A 488 3.40 -29.97 15.36
CA GLY A 488 4.49 -30.93 15.64
C GLY A 488 4.59 -31.37 17.10
N GLY A 489 3.48 -31.36 17.86
CA GLY A 489 3.47 -31.63 19.29
C GLY A 489 2.81 -32.96 19.69
N SER A 490 2.09 -32.93 20.83
CA SER A 490 1.44 -34.12 21.41
C SER A 490 -0.02 -33.89 21.80
N ILE A 491 -0.52 -32.65 21.72
CA ILE A 491 -1.94 -32.34 21.98
C ILE A 491 -2.70 -32.58 20.68
N GLU A 492 -3.53 -33.62 20.64
CA GLU A 492 -4.31 -33.99 19.46
C GLU A 492 -5.60 -33.16 19.36
N LYS A 493 -6.18 -32.81 20.51
CA LYS A 493 -7.52 -32.22 20.59
C LYS A 493 -7.70 -31.35 21.84
N ILE A 494 -8.48 -30.29 21.70
CA ILE A 494 -8.83 -29.33 22.75
C ILE A 494 -10.34 -29.11 22.67
N GLN A 495 -11.07 -29.39 23.75
CA GLN A 495 -12.50 -29.08 23.89
C GLN A 495 -12.65 -27.91 24.87
N MET A 496 -13.49 -26.93 24.55
CA MET A 496 -13.78 -25.78 25.40
C MET A 496 -15.27 -25.50 25.50
N ARG A 497 -15.72 -24.97 26.63
CA ARG A 497 -17.13 -24.68 26.91
C ARG A 497 -17.65 -23.42 26.20
N ASP A 498 -16.80 -22.40 26.08
CA ASP A 498 -17.17 -21.03 25.70
C ASP A 498 -16.82 -20.66 24.24
N ASN A 499 -17.32 -19.52 23.76
CA ASN A 499 -16.98 -18.92 22.46
C ASN A 499 -15.46 -18.75 22.28
N ILE A 500 -14.88 -19.40 21.26
CA ILE A 500 -13.43 -19.36 21.00
C ILE A 500 -13.10 -18.38 19.87
N THR A 501 -12.08 -17.55 20.08
CA THR A 501 -11.33 -16.92 18.99
C THR A 501 -9.99 -17.61 18.80
N ILE A 502 -9.79 -18.17 17.61
CA ILE A 502 -8.51 -18.77 17.17
C ILE A 502 -7.83 -17.78 16.24
N SER A 503 -6.57 -17.46 16.50
CA SER A 503 -5.79 -16.53 15.68
C SER A 503 -4.50 -17.16 15.19
N LEU A 504 -4.40 -17.39 13.88
CA LEU A 504 -3.15 -17.75 13.23
C LEU A 504 -2.32 -16.49 12.99
N LYS A 505 -1.05 -16.51 13.40
CA LYS A 505 -0.03 -15.52 13.05
C LYS A 505 1.06 -16.17 12.22
N THR A 506 1.58 -15.48 11.20
CA THR A 506 2.68 -15.99 10.35
C THR A 506 4.01 -15.31 10.67
N PHE A 507 5.10 -16.04 10.47
CA PHE A 507 6.48 -15.63 10.72
C PHE A 507 7.36 -15.93 9.49
N GLY A 508 8.03 -14.91 8.97
CA GLY A 508 8.88 -15.01 7.77
C GLY A 508 8.09 -15.28 6.48
N ARG A 509 8.81 -15.67 5.42
CA ARG A 509 8.23 -16.03 4.11
C ARG A 509 7.85 -17.52 3.97
N GLY A 510 8.20 -18.36 4.94
CA GLY A 510 8.00 -19.83 4.87
C GLY A 510 6.54 -20.30 4.90
N PHE A 511 5.61 -19.45 5.37
CA PHE A 511 4.20 -19.82 5.49
C PHE A 511 3.53 -20.20 4.16
N LEU A 512 4.00 -19.68 3.02
CA LEU A 512 3.44 -19.99 1.71
C LEU A 512 3.45 -21.50 1.43
N ASN A 513 4.58 -22.17 1.70
CA ASN A 513 4.72 -23.62 1.51
C ASN A 513 3.96 -24.41 2.60
N ASP A 514 4.01 -23.95 3.85
CA ASP A 514 3.39 -24.63 4.98
C ASP A 514 1.84 -24.51 4.99
N SER A 515 1.28 -23.52 4.28
CA SER A 515 -0.17 -23.29 4.18
C SER A 515 -0.95 -24.47 3.59
N LEU A 516 -0.29 -25.30 2.76
CA LEU A 516 -0.88 -26.48 2.15
C LEU A 516 -1.05 -27.65 3.13
N ASN A 517 -0.33 -27.64 4.25
CA ASN A 517 -0.22 -28.76 5.20
C ASN A 517 -1.02 -28.54 6.49
N GLN A 518 -1.88 -27.52 6.56
CA GLN A 518 -2.69 -27.22 7.75
C GLN A 518 -3.71 -28.33 8.02
N ASP A 519 -3.68 -28.91 9.22
CA ASP A 519 -4.56 -30.03 9.62
C ASP A 519 -5.59 -29.67 10.71
N LEU A 520 -5.67 -28.39 11.10
CA LEU A 520 -6.54 -27.94 12.18
C LEU A 520 -8.02 -28.05 11.76
N LYS A 521 -8.80 -28.77 12.56
CA LYS A 521 -10.23 -29.03 12.35
C LYS A 521 -11.05 -28.59 13.55
N MET A 522 -12.32 -28.29 13.31
CA MET A 522 -13.26 -27.80 14.31
C MET A 522 -14.62 -28.51 14.17
N SER A 523 -15.23 -28.91 15.28
CA SER A 523 -16.60 -29.44 15.36
C SER A 523 -17.33 -28.97 16.61
N PHE A 524 -18.64 -28.73 16.50
CA PHE A 524 -19.48 -28.40 17.66
C PHE A 524 -19.93 -29.69 18.35
N VAL A 525 -19.77 -29.76 19.67
CA VAL A 525 -19.98 -30.96 20.48
C VAL A 525 -20.92 -30.66 21.66
N PRO A 526 -21.53 -31.69 22.28
CA PRO A 526 -22.34 -31.51 23.47
C PRO A 526 -21.54 -30.85 24.62
N PHE A 527 -22.25 -30.12 25.47
CA PHE A 527 -21.74 -29.47 26.68
C PHE A 527 -20.75 -30.33 27.49
N ILE A 528 -19.57 -29.78 27.77
CA ILE A 528 -18.60 -30.32 28.75
C ILE A 528 -18.71 -29.59 30.10
N LYS A 529 -18.38 -30.28 31.20
CA LYS A 529 -18.49 -29.71 32.57
C LYS A 529 -17.30 -28.86 32.95
N GLU A 530 -16.13 -29.26 32.49
CA GLU A 530 -14.86 -28.58 32.60
C GLU A 530 -14.82 -27.38 31.65
N GLU A 531 -14.09 -26.31 31.98
CA GLU A 531 -13.96 -25.15 31.08
C GLU A 531 -13.10 -25.49 29.85
N CYS A 532 -12.12 -26.38 30.02
CA CYS A 532 -11.26 -26.87 28.96
C CYS A 532 -10.76 -28.30 29.21
N ILE A 533 -10.75 -29.14 28.17
CA ILE A 533 -10.20 -30.50 28.16
C ILE A 533 -9.17 -30.65 27.02
N PHE A 534 -7.94 -30.95 27.39
CA PHE A 534 -6.87 -31.32 26.46
C PHE A 534 -6.80 -32.84 26.31
N THR A 535 -6.80 -33.35 25.08
CA THR A 535 -6.49 -34.77 24.78
C THR A 535 -5.07 -34.85 24.23
N VAL A 536 -4.23 -35.63 24.91
CA VAL A 536 -2.79 -35.71 24.66
C VAL A 536 -2.43 -37.13 24.23
N THR A 537 -1.84 -37.25 23.04
CA THR A 537 -1.35 -38.50 22.46
C THR A 537 0.14 -38.40 22.13
N PRO A 538 1.02 -38.56 23.13
CA PRO A 538 2.46 -38.40 22.96
C PRO A 538 3.08 -39.41 21.99
N ASP A 539 4.18 -39.00 21.35
CA ASP A 539 5.11 -39.96 20.74
C ASP A 539 5.75 -40.82 21.85
N PRO A 540 5.87 -42.16 21.67
CA PRO A 540 6.51 -43.07 22.63
C PRO A 540 7.94 -42.72 23.07
N LYS A 541 8.63 -41.80 22.38
CA LYS A 541 9.98 -41.30 22.71
C LYS A 541 10.01 -39.86 23.21
N ALA A 542 8.89 -39.13 23.18
CA ALA A 542 8.85 -37.73 23.53
C ALA A 542 8.70 -37.50 25.05
N GLN A 543 9.38 -36.48 25.54
CA GLN A 543 9.03 -35.82 26.80
C GLN A 543 8.06 -34.67 26.50
N VAL A 544 6.88 -34.73 27.09
CA VAL A 544 5.82 -33.73 26.88
C VAL A 544 5.71 -32.86 28.11
N TYR A 545 5.76 -31.54 27.91
CA TYR A 545 5.52 -30.54 28.94
C TYR A 545 4.16 -29.89 28.71
N LEU A 546 3.41 -29.65 29.78
CA LEU A 546 2.07 -29.07 29.74
C LEU A 546 1.96 -28.02 30.86
N GLN A 547 1.30 -26.90 30.58
CA GLN A 547 1.06 -25.83 31.54
C GLN A 547 -0.43 -25.46 31.61
N THR A 548 -0.86 -24.94 32.75
CA THR A 548 -2.17 -24.30 32.91
C THR A 548 -2.33 -23.13 31.93
N PRO A 549 -3.54 -22.88 31.39
CA PRO A 549 -3.91 -21.64 30.70
C PRO A 549 -3.59 -20.38 31.52
N ASN A 550 -3.61 -19.21 30.85
CA ASN A 550 -3.31 -17.90 31.45
C ASN A 550 -1.95 -17.82 32.17
N TRP A 551 -0.89 -18.48 31.69
CA TRP A 551 0.39 -18.63 32.41
C TRP A 551 0.92 -17.38 33.16
N PHE A 552 0.82 -16.18 32.57
CA PHE A 552 1.25 -14.91 33.16
C PHE A 552 0.25 -14.26 34.13
N GLU A 553 -1.04 -14.56 33.99
CA GLU A 553 -2.18 -14.02 34.77
C GLU A 553 -2.74 -15.06 35.76
N GLY A 554 -2.17 -16.27 35.75
CA GLY A 554 -2.67 -17.50 36.35
C GLY A 554 -4.07 -17.92 35.93
N LEU A 555 -4.42 -19.16 36.28
CA LEU A 555 -5.74 -19.72 36.00
C LEU A 555 -6.82 -18.86 36.71
N PRO A 556 -7.92 -18.45 36.06
CA PRO A 556 -8.94 -17.64 36.72
C PRO A 556 -9.65 -18.36 37.88
N PRO A 557 -10.30 -17.63 38.81
CA PRO A 557 -11.00 -18.23 39.94
C PRO A 557 -12.11 -19.21 39.51
N TYR A 558 -12.25 -20.32 40.26
CA TYR A 558 -13.27 -21.36 40.08
C TYR A 558 -13.25 -22.11 38.73
N ILE A 559 -12.22 -21.92 37.91
CA ILE A 559 -12.03 -22.66 36.66
C ILE A 559 -11.36 -24.02 36.93
N SER A 560 -11.80 -25.05 36.21
CA SER A 560 -11.17 -26.36 36.13
C SER A 560 -10.71 -26.69 34.71
N VAL A 561 -9.51 -27.26 34.60
CA VAL A 561 -8.89 -27.67 33.34
C VAL A 561 -8.42 -29.11 33.47
N SER A 562 -8.73 -29.94 32.47
CA SER A 562 -8.36 -31.35 32.46
C SER A 562 -7.47 -31.74 31.28
N TRP A 563 -6.59 -32.70 31.52
CA TRP A 563 -5.76 -33.36 30.51
C TRP A 563 -6.03 -34.87 30.53
N ASN A 564 -6.48 -35.39 29.40
CA ASN A 564 -6.60 -36.82 29.13
C ASN A 564 -5.30 -37.28 28.44
N ILE A 565 -4.46 -38.01 29.16
CA ILE A 565 -3.15 -38.44 28.67
C ILE A 565 -3.19 -39.93 28.34
N THR A 566 -3.02 -40.24 27.07
CA THR A 566 -2.86 -41.62 26.62
C THR A 566 -1.45 -42.12 26.91
N VAL A 567 -1.35 -43.43 27.15
CA VAL A 567 -0.09 -44.13 27.46
C VAL A 567 0.14 -45.16 26.35
N PRO A 568 1.25 -45.10 25.60
CA PRO A 568 1.52 -46.06 24.52
C PRO A 568 1.66 -47.49 25.04
N ASN A 569 1.29 -48.45 24.19
CA ASN A 569 1.34 -49.87 24.53
C ASN A 569 2.75 -50.31 24.96
N LYS A 570 2.83 -51.11 26.04
CA LYS A 570 4.09 -51.61 26.64
C LYS A 570 5.01 -50.51 27.20
N GLN A 571 4.47 -49.36 27.56
CA GLN A 571 5.19 -48.30 28.27
C GLN A 571 4.48 -47.94 29.58
N VAL A 572 5.24 -47.35 30.50
CA VAL A 572 4.75 -46.74 31.73
C VAL A 572 5.02 -45.25 31.64
N ALA A 573 4.00 -44.44 31.90
CA ALA A 573 4.14 -42.98 31.92
C ALA A 573 4.62 -42.52 33.29
N ARG A 574 5.63 -41.65 33.32
CA ARG A 574 6.12 -40.99 34.53
C ARG A 574 5.70 -39.54 34.50
N LEU A 575 4.81 -39.16 35.42
CA LEU A 575 4.27 -37.82 35.61
C LEU A 575 5.01 -37.12 36.75
N ALA A 576 5.42 -35.87 36.57
CA ALA A 576 5.92 -35.02 37.67
C ALA A 576 5.63 -33.53 37.43
N PHE A 577 5.43 -32.78 38.52
CA PHE A 577 5.27 -31.33 38.52
C PHE A 577 6.64 -30.64 38.62
N LEU A 578 6.80 -29.47 38.02
CA LEU A 578 8.05 -28.69 38.13
C LEU A 578 8.15 -27.93 39.46
N LYS A 579 7.01 -27.63 40.09
CA LYS A 579 6.93 -26.99 41.41
C LYS A 579 6.56 -28.02 42.47
N GLU A 580 7.11 -27.86 43.67
CA GLU A 580 6.80 -28.70 44.83
C GLU A 580 5.43 -28.37 45.47
N ARG A 581 4.88 -27.18 45.22
CA ARG A 581 3.62 -26.67 45.77
C ARG A 581 2.84 -25.87 44.71
N MET A 582 1.56 -25.59 44.99
CA MET A 582 0.70 -24.76 44.13
C MET A 582 0.93 -23.25 44.27
N ASP A 583 1.65 -22.80 45.31
CA ASP A 583 1.99 -21.41 45.63
C ASP A 583 0.81 -20.42 45.77
N ILE A 584 -0.42 -20.93 45.96
CA ILE A 584 -1.65 -20.15 46.12
C ILE A 584 -2.18 -20.22 47.57
N THR A 585 -2.98 -19.24 47.97
CA THR A 585 -3.72 -19.24 49.24
C THR A 585 -5.16 -18.85 48.95
N CYS A 586 -6.12 -19.71 49.29
CA CYS A 586 -7.53 -19.57 48.93
C CYS A 586 -8.31 -18.74 49.96
N GLU A 587 -9.09 -17.76 49.49
CA GLU A 587 -10.05 -17.00 50.29
C GLU A 587 -11.37 -17.77 50.41
N THR A 588 -11.83 -18.31 49.28
CA THR A 588 -13.06 -19.09 49.17
C THR A 588 -12.88 -20.24 48.17
N GLY A 589 -13.49 -21.39 48.47
CA GLY A 589 -13.19 -22.64 47.79
C GLY A 589 -11.83 -23.22 48.18
N ARG A 590 -11.36 -24.21 47.42
CA ARG A 590 -10.05 -24.87 47.55
C ARG A 590 -9.50 -25.18 46.16
N ALA A 591 -8.18 -25.25 46.03
CA ALA A 591 -7.52 -25.61 44.78
C ALA A 591 -7.07 -27.07 44.85
N TYR A 592 -7.27 -27.81 43.76
CA TYR A 592 -7.02 -29.25 43.72
C TYR A 592 -6.26 -29.64 42.47
N VAL A 593 -5.37 -30.62 42.64
CA VAL A 593 -4.80 -31.41 41.56
C VAL A 593 -5.27 -32.85 41.77
N ASN A 594 -6.13 -33.32 40.87
CA ASN A 594 -6.73 -34.66 40.90
C ASN A 594 -6.14 -35.50 39.77
N ILE A 595 -5.65 -36.70 40.08
CA ILE A 595 -4.96 -37.57 39.13
C ILE A 595 -5.52 -38.98 39.21
N LYS A 596 -5.95 -39.55 38.08
CA LYS A 596 -6.74 -40.79 38.05
C LYS A 596 -6.46 -41.66 36.83
N GLU A 597 -6.05 -42.92 37.04
CA GLU A 597 -5.97 -43.90 35.96
C GLU A 597 -7.34 -44.33 35.44
N GLN A 598 -7.44 -44.59 34.14
CA GLN A 598 -8.63 -45.11 33.45
C GLN A 598 -8.69 -46.64 33.58
N LYS A 599 -8.77 -47.14 34.82
CA LYS A 599 -8.99 -48.57 35.12
C LYS A 599 -10.17 -48.75 36.10
N PRO A 600 -10.85 -49.91 36.10
CA PRO A 600 -11.86 -50.22 37.11
C PRO A 600 -11.29 -50.11 38.52
N LYS A 601 -11.99 -49.42 39.42
CA LYS A 601 -11.55 -49.16 40.81
C LYS A 601 -10.18 -48.47 40.94
N ALA A 602 -9.80 -47.60 40.00
CA ALA A 602 -8.63 -46.74 40.15
C ALA A 602 -8.75 -45.84 41.39
N GLU A 603 -7.72 -45.84 42.23
CA GLU A 603 -7.54 -44.83 43.27
C GLU A 603 -7.25 -43.47 42.63
N GLU A 604 -7.82 -42.43 43.20
CA GLU A 604 -7.70 -41.05 42.72
C GLU A 604 -6.75 -40.29 43.65
N THR A 605 -5.60 -39.88 43.12
CA THR A 605 -4.62 -39.10 43.87
C THR A 605 -5.05 -37.65 43.86
N VAL A 606 -5.55 -37.18 45.01
CA VAL A 606 -5.93 -35.78 45.24
C VAL A 606 -4.80 -35.08 45.99
N ARG A 607 -4.47 -33.86 45.57
CA ARG A 607 -3.59 -32.92 46.28
C ARG A 607 -4.28 -31.58 46.45
N ARG A 608 -4.23 -31.02 47.66
CA ARG A 608 -4.84 -29.72 48.04
C ARG A 608 -3.82 -28.59 48.03
N GLU A 609 -4.26 -27.34 48.10
CA GLU A 609 -3.39 -26.15 48.05
C GLU A 609 -2.29 -26.12 49.13
N ASP A 610 -2.55 -26.73 50.30
CA ASP A 610 -1.66 -26.83 51.44
C ASP A 610 -0.63 -27.98 51.36
N GLU A 611 -0.78 -28.89 50.39
CA GLU A 611 -0.03 -30.14 50.29
C GLU A 611 1.15 -30.07 49.28
N LEU A 612 2.13 -30.96 49.45
CA LEU A 612 3.23 -31.12 48.50
C LEU A 612 2.77 -31.91 47.27
N LEU A 613 3.13 -31.42 46.08
CA LEU A 613 2.88 -32.07 44.79
C LEU A 613 3.90 -33.18 44.48
N SER A 614 5.08 -33.13 45.10
CA SER A 614 6.25 -33.90 44.68
C SER A 614 6.28 -35.34 45.20
N GLU A 615 5.87 -36.27 44.36
CA GLU A 615 6.60 -37.52 44.08
C GLU A 615 6.30 -37.92 42.62
N PRO A 616 7.27 -38.38 41.79
CA PRO A 616 7.00 -38.75 40.41
C PRO A 616 6.09 -39.99 40.33
N LEU A 617 4.86 -39.82 39.84
CA LEU A 617 3.87 -40.87 39.75
C LEU A 617 4.07 -41.74 38.51
N LEU A 618 3.93 -43.05 38.65
CA LEU A 618 3.99 -44.03 37.56
C LEU A 618 2.58 -44.49 37.19
N MET A 619 2.19 -44.25 35.93
CA MET A 619 0.90 -44.63 35.37
C MET A 619 1.07 -45.73 34.32
N TYR A 620 0.34 -46.83 34.49
CA TYR A 620 0.33 -48.01 33.63
C TYR A 620 -0.80 -47.98 32.59
N HIS A 621 -1.81 -47.13 32.81
CA HIS A 621 -2.96 -46.95 31.93
C HIS A 621 -3.09 -45.49 31.52
N HIS A 622 -3.94 -45.20 30.53
CA HIS A 622 -4.36 -43.83 30.22
C HIS A 622 -4.89 -43.16 31.49
N PHE A 623 -4.64 -41.87 31.67
CA PHE A 623 -4.96 -41.19 32.93
C PHE A 623 -5.42 -39.76 32.72
N TRP A 624 -6.18 -39.28 33.69
CA TRP A 624 -6.63 -37.91 33.79
C TRP A 624 -5.77 -37.14 34.79
N VAL A 625 -5.45 -35.89 34.45
CA VAL A 625 -4.98 -34.86 35.38
C VAL A 625 -6.01 -33.74 35.30
N ASN A 626 -6.58 -33.33 36.43
CA ASN A 626 -7.51 -32.19 36.53
C ASN A 626 -6.95 -31.20 37.55
N ILE A 627 -6.88 -29.93 37.16
CA ILE A 627 -6.41 -28.83 37.99
C ILE A 627 -7.55 -27.82 38.12
N SER A 628 -8.03 -27.58 39.34
CA SER A 628 -9.11 -26.64 39.63
C SER A 628 -8.64 -25.51 40.56
N ASN A 629 -8.99 -24.27 40.25
CA ASN A 629 -8.60 -23.10 41.03
C ASN A 629 -9.67 -22.63 42.03
N CYS A 630 -9.22 -22.01 43.12
CA CYS A 630 -10.03 -21.26 44.08
C CYS A 630 -10.00 -19.75 43.79
N LYS A 631 -10.66 -18.94 44.64
CA LYS A 631 -10.44 -17.49 44.66
C LYS A 631 -9.21 -17.17 45.54
N PRO A 632 -8.13 -16.56 45.02
CA PRO A 632 -6.94 -16.27 45.81
C PRO A 632 -7.13 -15.08 46.77
N VAL A 633 -6.49 -15.14 47.95
CA VAL A 633 -6.41 -14.02 48.92
C VAL A 633 -5.45 -12.92 48.46
N ASN A 634 -4.33 -13.33 47.85
CA ASN A 634 -3.21 -12.47 47.48
C ASN A 634 -3.14 -12.30 45.96
N THR A 635 -2.24 -11.42 45.48
CA THR A 635 -1.90 -11.30 44.05
C THR A 635 -1.18 -12.53 43.45
N LYS A 636 -0.92 -13.58 44.25
CA LYS A 636 -0.36 -14.85 43.75
C LYS A 636 -1.45 -15.66 43.04
N GLN A 637 -1.29 -15.89 41.75
CA GLN A 637 -2.23 -16.59 40.89
C GLN A 637 -1.75 -18.03 40.61
N LEU A 638 -2.68 -18.96 40.40
CA LEU A 638 -2.35 -20.38 40.20
C LEU A 638 -1.76 -20.62 38.80
N SER A 639 -0.46 -20.91 38.74
CA SER A 639 0.24 -21.35 37.52
C SER A 639 1.04 -22.61 37.80
N LEU A 640 0.65 -23.72 37.15
CA LEU A 640 1.25 -25.04 37.30
C LEU A 640 1.73 -25.59 35.95
N GLN A 641 2.90 -26.22 35.98
CA GLN A 641 3.52 -26.89 34.84
C GLN A 641 3.95 -28.29 35.28
N PHE A 642 3.73 -29.27 34.42
CA PHE A 642 4.10 -30.66 34.63
C PHE A 642 4.66 -31.27 33.36
N TRP A 643 5.38 -32.39 33.50
CA TRP A 643 5.87 -33.16 32.37
C TRP A 643 5.48 -34.63 32.48
N VAL A 644 5.41 -35.28 31.33
CA VAL A 644 5.21 -36.71 31.16
C VAL A 644 6.34 -37.28 30.30
N THR A 645 6.97 -38.34 30.77
CA THR A 645 7.91 -39.16 29.97
C THR A 645 7.42 -40.60 29.92
N PHE A 646 7.85 -41.34 28.91
CA PHE A 646 7.48 -42.75 28.75
C PHE A 646 8.70 -43.64 28.87
N VAL A 647 8.60 -44.65 29.73
CA VAL A 647 9.65 -45.64 29.95
C VAL A 647 9.15 -46.99 29.45
N SER A 648 10.00 -47.74 28.74
CA SER A 648 9.66 -49.10 28.31
C SER A 648 9.31 -49.96 29.52
N GLN A 649 8.13 -50.57 29.51
CA GLN A 649 7.73 -51.55 30.51
C GLN A 649 8.69 -52.74 30.40
N LYS A 650 9.54 -52.96 31.41
CA LYS A 650 10.35 -54.18 31.49
C LYS A 650 9.38 -55.36 31.62
N THR A 651 9.15 -56.08 30.52
CA THR A 651 8.56 -57.41 30.58
C THR A 651 9.55 -58.30 31.31
N ASP A 652 9.18 -58.80 32.49
CA ASP A 652 10.06 -59.64 33.29
C ASP A 652 10.07 -61.08 32.73
N LEU A 653 10.67 -61.21 31.54
CA LEU A 653 10.89 -62.45 30.82
C LEU A 653 12.22 -63.11 31.22
N SER A 654 12.93 -62.52 32.19
CA SER A 654 14.23 -63.00 32.68
C SER A 654 14.11 -64.25 33.56
N LEU A 655 12.98 -64.41 34.27
CA LEU A 655 12.73 -65.54 35.17
C LEU A 655 12.26 -66.83 34.46
N ILE A 656 11.89 -66.76 33.18
CA ILE A 656 11.34 -67.91 32.41
C ILE A 656 12.40 -68.56 31.51
N ILE A 657 13.54 -67.92 31.26
CA ILE A 657 14.63 -68.48 30.42
C ILE A 657 15.76 -69.10 31.27
N ALA A 658 15.89 -68.73 32.55
CA ALA A 658 16.94 -69.23 33.45
C ALA A 658 16.77 -70.69 33.94
N VAL A 659 15.66 -71.37 33.58
CA VAL A 659 15.44 -72.81 33.88
C VAL A 659 15.57 -73.68 32.62
N VAL A 660 15.84 -73.09 31.45
CA VAL A 660 15.95 -73.79 30.14
C VAL A 660 17.38 -73.78 29.58
N VAL A 661 18.40 -73.60 30.44
CA VAL A 661 19.78 -74.02 30.13
C VAL A 661 19.99 -75.42 30.70
N GLY A 662 19.28 -76.38 30.09
CA GLY A 662 19.43 -77.79 30.35
C GLY A 662 20.81 -78.27 29.88
N VAL A 663 21.66 -78.56 30.87
CA VAL A 663 22.95 -79.25 30.71
C VAL A 663 22.85 -80.42 29.74
N ALA A 664 23.55 -80.32 28.60
CA ALA A 664 23.80 -81.47 27.73
C ALA A 664 24.90 -82.33 28.38
N GLY A 665 24.49 -83.33 29.16
CA GLY A 665 25.39 -84.15 29.98
C GLY A 665 24.77 -85.50 30.37
N ALA A 666 24.60 -86.36 29.35
CA ALA A 666 24.27 -87.78 29.39
C ALA A 666 23.94 -88.48 30.73
N GLY A 667 22.72 -89.04 30.80
CA GLY A 667 22.51 -90.39 31.36
C GLY A 667 21.82 -90.49 32.74
N SER A 668 20.52 -90.81 32.73
CA SER A 668 19.94 -91.93 33.51
C SER A 668 18.40 -91.98 33.42
N HIS A 669 17.87 -92.80 32.52
CA HIS A 669 16.56 -93.39 32.74
C HIS A 669 16.70 -94.46 33.85
N LEU A 670 15.94 -94.38 34.95
CA LEU A 670 15.27 -95.53 35.62
C LEU A 670 14.72 -95.26 37.04
N LEU A 671 15.10 -94.18 37.73
CA LEU A 671 14.73 -94.00 39.14
C LEU A 671 13.63 -92.96 39.38
N ILE A 672 12.53 -93.48 39.95
CA ILE A 672 11.33 -92.81 40.51
C ILE A 672 10.10 -92.78 39.55
N PHE A 673 9.81 -93.97 39.00
CA PHE A 673 8.44 -94.46 38.76
C PHE A 673 7.75 -94.91 40.08
N LEU A 674 8.23 -94.45 41.25
CA LEU A 674 7.91 -94.99 42.57
C LEU A 674 7.64 -93.85 43.57
N PHE A 675 6.49 -93.18 43.42
CA PHE A 675 5.71 -92.42 44.43
C PHE A 675 4.59 -91.66 43.68
N TYR A 676 3.77 -92.31 42.85
CA TYR A 676 2.64 -93.16 43.23
C TYR A 676 1.81 -92.64 44.45
N ASN A 677 0.73 -91.91 44.12
CA ASN A 677 -0.53 -91.73 44.88
C ASN A 677 -0.47 -91.06 46.27
N ARG A 678 -1.18 -89.94 46.50
CA ARG A 678 -2.65 -89.83 46.61
C ARG A 678 -3.10 -88.35 46.44
N LYS A 679 -4.28 -88.04 45.85
CA LYS A 679 -5.65 -87.99 46.45
C LYS A 679 -5.72 -87.04 47.67
N LYS A 680 -6.69 -86.12 47.84
CA LYS A 680 -7.98 -85.86 47.15
C LYS A 680 -8.60 -84.53 47.68
N GLU A 681 -9.46 -83.85 46.89
CA GLU A 681 -10.56 -82.94 47.32
C GLU A 681 -10.21 -81.69 48.18
N SER A 682 -10.99 -80.59 48.23
CA SER A 682 -12.21 -80.08 47.54
C SER A 682 -12.12 -78.52 47.56
N GLN A 683 -12.94 -77.67 46.91
CA GLN A 683 -14.27 -77.79 46.29
C GLN A 683 -14.49 -76.62 45.27
N ASN A 684 -15.21 -76.86 44.18
CA ASN A 684 -15.87 -75.82 43.32
C ASN A 684 -17.41 -75.95 43.55
N PRO A 685 -18.35 -75.36 42.76
CA PRO A 685 -18.36 -74.21 41.83
C PRO A 685 -19.61 -73.27 42.07
N GLU A 686 -20.04 -72.58 41.00
CA GLU A 686 -21.34 -71.90 40.70
C GLU A 686 -21.32 -70.36 40.81
N VAL A 687 -21.40 -69.56 39.73
CA VAL A 687 -22.20 -69.52 38.47
C VAL A 687 -23.57 -68.85 38.65
N GLY A 688 -23.79 -67.78 37.88
CA GLY A 688 -25.08 -67.10 37.63
C GLY A 688 -25.05 -65.59 37.89
N THR A 689 -25.64 -64.69 37.11
CA THR A 689 -26.22 -64.71 35.75
C THR A 689 -26.63 -63.25 35.38
N TYR A 690 -26.48 -62.88 34.11
CA TYR A 690 -27.15 -61.78 33.37
C TYR A 690 -26.87 -60.27 33.60
N ASN A 691 -27.01 -59.55 32.47
CA ASN A 691 -26.75 -58.14 32.20
C ASN A 691 -28.00 -57.25 32.29
N ALA A 692 -27.77 -55.94 32.48
CA ALA A 692 -28.40 -54.79 31.78
C ALA A 692 -27.58 -53.54 32.20
N ASN A 693 -27.26 -52.49 31.43
CA ASN A 693 -27.56 -52.00 30.07
C ASN A 693 -26.44 -50.98 29.69
N ILE A 694 -26.23 -50.43 28.48
CA ILE A 694 -26.98 -50.46 27.20
C ILE A 694 -26.03 -50.24 25.99
N SER A 695 -26.48 -50.65 24.79
CA SER A 695 -26.08 -50.21 23.43
C SER A 695 -24.61 -49.85 23.08
N THR A 696 -23.94 -50.77 22.36
CA THR A 696 -23.25 -50.40 21.11
C THR A 696 -23.91 -51.14 19.95
N GLN A 697 -24.34 -50.42 18.91
CA GLN A 697 -24.79 -51.01 17.65
C GLN A 697 -23.62 -51.07 16.66
N MET A 698 -23.32 -52.26 16.17
CA MET A 698 -22.71 -52.47 14.86
C MET A 698 -23.57 -53.49 14.08
N PRO A 699 -24.03 -53.16 12.87
CA PRO A 699 -24.47 -54.14 11.90
C PRO A 699 -23.32 -54.47 10.94
N GLY A 700 -22.81 -55.70 10.97
CA GLY A 700 -21.90 -56.20 9.94
C GLY A 700 -22.64 -56.81 8.75
N ARG A 701 -21.89 -57.36 7.78
CA ARG A 701 -22.36 -58.50 6.98
C ARG A 701 -21.20 -59.34 6.45
N HIS A 702 -21.34 -60.66 6.57
CA HIS A 702 -20.41 -61.65 6.05
C HIS A 702 -20.67 -61.99 4.59
N GLY A 703 -19.58 -62.33 3.87
CA GLY A 703 -19.52 -63.62 3.17
C GLY A 703 -19.49 -63.58 1.64
N LEU A 704 -18.36 -64.03 1.07
CA LEU A 704 -18.28 -65.26 0.25
C LEU A 704 -16.81 -65.63 -0.05
N PHE A 705 -16.52 -66.93 -0.12
CA PHE A 705 -15.17 -67.49 -0.29
C PHE A 705 -14.71 -67.56 -1.76
N LYS A 706 -13.39 -67.43 -2.00
CA LYS A 706 -12.62 -68.41 -2.82
C LYS A 706 -11.08 -68.36 -2.62
N ARG A 707 -10.56 -69.46 -2.05
CA ARG A 707 -9.23 -70.11 -2.11
C ARG A 707 -8.01 -69.44 -2.79
N ARG A 708 -6.86 -69.53 -2.07
CA ARG A 708 -5.46 -69.96 -2.47
C ARG A 708 -4.81 -69.30 -3.71
N ARG A 709 -3.49 -69.03 -3.76
CA ARG A 709 -2.35 -69.73 -3.12
C ARG A 709 -1.06 -68.88 -3.18
N GLN A 710 -0.13 -69.19 -2.26
CA GLN A 710 1.33 -69.27 -2.46
C GLN A 710 2.23 -68.03 -2.21
N ASP A 711 3.32 -68.33 -1.50
CA ASP A 711 4.41 -67.48 -1.03
C ASP A 711 5.38 -67.07 -2.16
N ASN A 712 6.15 -65.99 -1.98
CA ASN A 712 7.58 -66.09 -1.59
C ASN A 712 8.21 -64.70 -1.32
N ASP A 713 9.28 -64.68 -0.52
CA ASP A 713 10.08 -63.50 -0.19
C ASP A 713 10.96 -63.00 -1.37
N SER A 714 11.28 -61.69 -1.40
CA SER A 714 12.68 -61.20 -1.26
C SER A 714 12.87 -59.68 -1.50
N HIS A 715 13.30 -59.00 -0.42
CA HIS A 715 14.39 -58.02 -0.32
C HIS A 715 14.83 -57.07 -1.48
N VAL A 716 14.87 -55.78 -1.08
CA VAL A 716 15.95 -54.77 -1.29
C VAL A 716 15.79 -53.67 -2.35
N TYR A 717 16.23 -52.48 -1.93
CA TYR A 717 16.10 -51.13 -2.46
C TYR A 717 16.70 -50.87 -3.86
N ALA A 718 16.11 -49.91 -4.60
CA ALA A 718 16.78 -48.63 -4.93
C ALA A 718 15.84 -47.58 -5.58
N VAL A 719 15.79 -46.39 -4.95
CA VAL A 719 15.77 -45.03 -5.54
C VAL A 719 14.58 -44.58 -6.43
N ILE A 720 14.24 -43.30 -6.25
CA ILE A 720 13.17 -42.52 -6.86
C ILE A 720 13.68 -41.87 -8.17
N ASP A 721 12.82 -41.70 -9.18
CA ASP A 721 12.73 -40.39 -9.85
C ASP A 721 11.34 -40.11 -10.46
N ASP A 722 11.08 -38.84 -10.70
CA ASP A 722 9.75 -38.24 -10.92
C ASP A 722 9.21 -38.29 -12.37
N ALA A 723 7.92 -37.95 -12.47
CA ALA A 723 7.21 -37.44 -13.65
C ALA A 723 7.03 -38.36 -14.88
N MET A 724 5.76 -38.76 -15.12
CA MET A 724 5.00 -38.06 -16.16
C MET A 724 3.49 -38.22 -16.02
N ILE A 725 2.76 -37.13 -16.29
CA ILE A 725 1.30 -37.06 -16.31
C ILE A 725 0.84 -37.22 -17.77
N TYR A 726 -0.21 -38.03 -17.96
CA TYR A 726 -1.36 -37.87 -18.87
C TYR A 726 -1.76 -39.20 -19.52
N GLY A 727 -3.04 -39.54 -19.40
CA GLY A 727 -3.64 -40.70 -20.05
C GLY A 727 -4.85 -41.20 -19.28
N ASP A 728 -6.02 -41.01 -19.89
CA ASP A 728 -7.26 -41.76 -19.70
C ASP A 728 -7.98 -41.78 -18.33
N LEU A 729 -9.31 -41.68 -18.29
CA LEU A 729 -10.24 -41.02 -19.23
C LEU A 729 -11.59 -40.87 -18.50
N LEU A 730 -12.19 -39.69 -18.54
CA LEU A 730 -13.61 -39.54 -18.19
C LEU A 730 -14.47 -40.17 -19.29
N LYS A 731 -14.79 -41.45 -19.14
CA LYS A 731 -16.07 -42.02 -19.59
C LYS A 731 -16.91 -42.17 -18.32
N THR A 732 -18.16 -41.71 -18.24
CA THR A 732 -19.26 -42.23 -19.06
C THR A 732 -20.51 -41.32 -18.98
N PHE A 733 -20.95 -40.75 -20.12
CA PHE A 733 -22.35 -40.42 -20.50
C PHE A 733 -23.13 -39.31 -19.71
N ASN A 734 -24.06 -38.53 -20.31
CA ASN A 734 -24.49 -38.35 -21.70
C ASN A 734 -25.23 -36.99 -21.87
N GLY A 735 -25.20 -36.34 -23.05
CA GLY A 735 -26.09 -35.19 -23.31
C GLY A 735 -25.73 -34.23 -24.47
N SER A 736 -25.93 -34.68 -25.72
CA SER A 736 -26.24 -33.88 -26.92
C SER A 736 -25.99 -32.34 -26.93
N VAL A 737 -24.98 -31.88 -27.69
CA VAL A 737 -25.04 -30.85 -28.77
C VAL A 737 -23.60 -30.62 -29.31
N ASN A 738 -23.43 -30.45 -30.61
CA ASN A 738 -22.12 -30.15 -31.24
C ASN A 738 -21.67 -28.70 -30.91
N PRO A 739 -20.37 -28.44 -30.66
CA PRO A 739 -19.84 -27.09 -30.66
C PRO A 739 -19.57 -26.60 -32.09
N GLU A 740 -20.21 -25.50 -32.48
CA GLU A 740 -19.86 -24.77 -33.70
C GLU A 740 -18.64 -23.88 -33.44
N VAL A 741 -17.61 -23.99 -34.27
CA VAL A 741 -16.40 -23.16 -34.21
C VAL A 741 -16.65 -21.92 -35.05
N ASP A 742 -16.79 -20.76 -34.41
CA ASP A 742 -17.16 -19.54 -35.12
C ASP A 742 -15.96 -18.97 -35.89
N VAL A 743 -16.07 -18.99 -37.22
CA VAL A 743 -15.08 -18.49 -38.18
C VAL A 743 -15.58 -17.16 -38.72
N TYR A 744 -14.69 -16.18 -38.78
CA TYR A 744 -14.97 -14.81 -39.21
C TYR A 744 -15.78 -14.75 -40.53
N ARG A 745 -17.04 -14.28 -40.47
CA ARG A 745 -17.88 -14.06 -41.65
C ARG A 745 -17.78 -12.60 -42.13
N PRO A 746 -17.61 -12.34 -43.45
CA PRO A 746 -17.79 -11.01 -44.01
C PRO A 746 -19.25 -10.53 -43.92
N PHE A 747 -19.45 -9.22 -44.00
CA PHE A 747 -20.76 -8.58 -43.94
C PHE A 747 -21.39 -8.47 -45.35
N ASP A 748 -22.43 -9.27 -45.61
CA ASP A 748 -23.24 -9.20 -46.83
C ASP A 748 -24.55 -8.41 -46.59
N GLY A 749 -24.42 -7.08 -46.47
CA GLY A 749 -25.55 -6.16 -46.38
C GLY A 749 -25.32 -4.91 -47.23
N PRO A 750 -26.37 -4.29 -47.80
CA PRO A 750 -26.22 -3.10 -48.62
C PRO A 750 -25.73 -1.91 -47.78
N MET A 751 -24.55 -1.38 -48.12
CA MET A 751 -24.05 -0.14 -47.54
C MET A 751 -24.74 1.07 -48.19
N GLY A 752 -25.19 2.03 -47.39
CA GLY A 752 -25.70 3.32 -47.88
C GLY A 752 -24.57 4.35 -48.01
N ASP A 753 -24.62 5.18 -49.05
CA ASP A 753 -23.52 6.07 -49.47
C ASP A 753 -23.24 7.30 -48.56
N THR A 754 -23.78 7.34 -47.33
CA THR A 754 -23.52 8.45 -46.38
C THR A 754 -23.36 7.97 -44.93
N PRO A 755 -22.26 8.34 -44.23
CA PRO A 755 -22.09 8.05 -42.81
C PRO A 755 -22.99 8.95 -41.94
N PRO A 756 -23.49 8.46 -40.78
CA PRO A 756 -24.40 9.22 -39.93
C PRO A 756 -23.69 10.33 -39.14
N THR A 757 -24.20 11.55 -39.24
CA THR A 757 -23.73 12.73 -38.51
C THR A 757 -24.24 12.73 -37.06
N PRO A 758 -23.43 13.08 -36.04
CA PRO A 758 -23.90 13.19 -34.65
C PRO A 758 -24.85 14.40 -34.45
N PRO A 759 -25.77 14.34 -33.46
CA PRO A 759 -26.78 15.37 -33.23
C PRO A 759 -26.20 16.68 -32.64
N PRO A 760 -26.80 17.84 -32.94
CA PRO A 760 -26.27 19.15 -32.53
C PRO A 760 -26.62 19.52 -31.08
N ILE A 761 -25.66 20.14 -30.39
CA ILE A 761 -25.84 20.71 -29.04
C ILE A 761 -26.49 22.09 -29.15
N SER A 762 -27.72 22.23 -28.65
CA SER A 762 -28.43 23.52 -28.61
C SER A 762 -28.15 24.30 -27.31
N PHE A 763 -27.49 25.45 -27.43
CA PHE A 763 -27.41 26.45 -26.35
C PHE A 763 -28.25 27.70 -26.68
N LYS A 764 -29.02 28.14 -25.67
CA LYS A 764 -29.56 29.49 -25.37
C LYS A 764 -31.08 29.59 -25.31
N LYS A 765 -31.55 30.03 -24.15
CA LYS A 765 -32.44 31.20 -24.06
C LYS A 765 -32.04 32.04 -22.83
N ALA A 766 -32.05 33.36 -22.96
CA ALA A 766 -31.67 34.30 -21.91
C ALA A 766 -32.68 35.45 -21.86
N THR A 767 -33.20 35.73 -20.66
CA THR A 767 -34.06 36.87 -20.24
C THR A 767 -34.35 36.64 -18.74
N THR A 768 -34.36 37.61 -17.80
CA THR A 768 -34.24 39.09 -17.85
C THR A 768 -33.62 39.58 -16.53
N ILE A 769 -33.07 40.80 -16.49
CA ILE A 769 -32.56 41.47 -15.27
C ILE A 769 -33.62 42.44 -14.70
N SER A 770 -33.69 42.60 -13.37
CA SER A 770 -34.24 43.81 -12.75
C SER A 770 -33.62 44.11 -11.37
N ASN A 771 -33.00 45.29 -11.25
CA ASN A 771 -32.77 46.17 -10.09
C ASN A 771 -32.39 45.58 -8.71
N SER A 772 -31.24 45.90 -8.10
CA SER A 772 -30.70 47.21 -7.62
C SER A 772 -31.07 47.51 -6.16
N GLU A 773 -30.09 47.39 -5.26
CA GLU A 773 -29.93 48.26 -4.09
C GLU A 773 -28.46 48.24 -3.60
N GLU A 774 -28.05 49.26 -2.85
CA GLU A 774 -26.66 49.66 -2.58
C GLU A 774 -26.39 49.74 -1.06
N LEU A 775 -25.11 49.90 -0.65
CA LEU A 775 -24.58 50.10 0.73
C LEU A 775 -24.22 48.81 1.53
N PRO A 776 -23.35 48.89 2.56
CA PRO A 776 -21.99 49.43 2.50
C PRO A 776 -20.93 48.52 3.18
N PHE A 777 -19.65 48.93 3.12
CA PHE A 777 -18.47 48.23 3.66
C PHE A 777 -18.51 47.82 5.14
N CYS A 778 -17.97 46.64 5.43
CA CYS A 778 -17.25 46.31 6.68
C CYS A 778 -15.93 45.57 6.34
N PRO A 779 -14.80 45.83 7.02
CA PRO A 779 -13.51 45.21 6.71
C PRO A 779 -13.29 43.93 7.51
N GLU A 780 -13.32 42.77 6.86
CA GLU A 780 -13.00 41.49 7.48
C GLU A 780 -11.55 41.03 7.19
N ARG A 781 -11.06 40.10 8.01
CA ARG A 781 -9.64 39.87 8.26
C ARG A 781 -9.13 38.65 7.51
N ASP A 782 -8.82 38.81 6.22
CA ASP A 782 -8.44 37.71 5.32
C ASP A 782 -7.21 36.90 5.77
N SER A 783 -7.49 35.68 6.22
CA SER A 783 -6.53 34.57 6.33
C SER A 783 -7.17 33.27 5.83
N GLU A 784 -7.47 33.20 4.53
CA GLU A 784 -7.98 31.99 3.89
C GLU A 784 -6.89 31.20 3.16
N PRO A 785 -6.69 29.90 3.47
CA PRO A 785 -6.06 28.95 2.58
C PRO A 785 -7.07 28.46 1.53
N TYR A 786 -6.83 28.76 0.26
CA TYR A 786 -7.70 28.32 -0.85
C TYR A 786 -7.74 26.79 -0.97
N THR A 787 -8.88 26.19 -0.62
CA THR A 787 -9.22 24.80 -0.92
C THR A 787 -10.00 24.70 -2.23
N PHE A 788 -9.78 23.63 -3.00
CA PHE A 788 -10.56 23.34 -4.20
C PHE A 788 -11.76 22.45 -3.83
N ALA A 789 -12.98 22.92 -4.11
CA ALA A 789 -14.16 22.08 -4.16
C ALA A 789 -14.87 22.29 -5.52
N HIS A 790 -14.97 21.22 -6.31
CA HIS A 790 -15.98 21.16 -7.36
C HIS A 790 -17.34 20.91 -6.71
N SER A 791 -18.34 21.71 -7.08
CA SER A 791 -19.71 21.58 -6.58
C SER A 791 -20.34 20.26 -7.05
N PHE A 792 -20.47 19.29 -6.14
CA PHE A 792 -21.44 18.21 -6.30
C PHE A 792 -22.85 18.76 -6.04
N VAL A 793 -23.75 18.60 -7.00
CA VAL A 793 -25.18 18.88 -6.82
C VAL A 793 -25.78 17.70 -6.08
N TRP A 794 -26.26 17.93 -4.85
CA TRP A 794 -27.01 16.94 -4.10
C TRP A 794 -28.51 17.18 -4.28
N ASN A 795 -29.21 16.25 -4.92
CA ASN A 795 -30.67 16.24 -4.94
C ASN A 795 -31.19 15.70 -3.60
N THR A 796 -31.53 16.58 -2.65
CA THR A 796 -32.53 16.25 -1.64
C THR A 796 -33.91 16.43 -2.25
N GLY A 797 -34.58 15.33 -2.58
CA GLY A 797 -36.03 15.35 -2.67
C GLY A 797 -36.60 15.46 -1.26
N ASP A 798 -37.48 16.43 -1.03
CA ASP A 798 -38.31 16.50 0.16
C ASP A 798 -39.77 16.35 -0.25
N SER A 799 -40.54 15.62 0.56
CA SER A 799 -41.90 15.22 0.28
C SER A 799 -42.89 16.08 1.06
N GLY A 800 -43.76 16.82 0.37
CA GLY A 800 -44.78 17.65 1.00
C GLY A 800 -45.85 18.10 0.01
N GLU A 801 -46.94 17.34 -0.03
CA GLU A 801 -48.19 17.49 -0.83
C GLU A 801 -48.07 17.39 -2.37
#